data_AF-A0A081C8Q6-F1
#
_entry.id   AF-A0A081C8Q6-F1
#
_cell.length_a   1.000
_cell.length_b   1.000
_cell.length_c   1.000
_cell.angle_alpha   90.00
_cell.angle_beta   90.00
_cell.angle_gamma   90.00
#
_symmetry.space_group_name_H-M   'P 1'
#
loop_
_entity.id
_entity.type
_entity.pdbx_description
1 polymer ?
#
loop_
_entity_poly.entity_id
_entity_poly.type
_entity_poly.pdbx_seq_one_letter_code
_entity_poly.pdbx_strand_id
1 'polypeptide(L)'
;MDVQELNIYYNKLKYGEEIFHTLMQKRIREILLVSTFYDAYIFEQDGRLSERIFGEFHQLNLTYPPRIISVPTGEEALRKIDEGKIEFDLVITMMRTGEMTPFELSRKIKQKRPNLPVLLLLTGQADIPLIERTTKERRYVDNVFLWNGDPQVFLAMVKYVEDLMNVEHDTAKGLVRVVLLVEDSIYYYSRFLPILYKEIMLQTQRLISEELTDMQKNYRRHTRPKVLMAHTLEDAIQICEKYKEYLLSVISDIRFLNRGQLDPEAGIQLIHYLKSQNYDIPILLQSSETTLKQKARELNVSFLEKHSKSLLNDLSEFIYSNLGFGDFIFRDYAGNEIARASTIGEFEQRLQEIPDETLSYHSRRNHFSAWLIARGEIEVARYIRPFHVEDFGGSFDLEREFLIGIFREVRARKSRGNIISFDAANPGGENEIVRLSEGSLGGKGRGIAFLNALFVTMELEEKFQPVKIKIPRTAFIGTAEFDTFLKDNKLQEKIVEADDEFIKRAFLEASLSASLLEKLSVYLEHVTHPLAIRSSGLLEGSQAQPFAGIYQTFMLPNNHPNQDVRQQHLEDAVKMVYASAFLHDARNYIERIKYRIEEEKMTVILQEIVGSRHGDYFYPHISGVAQSYNYYPTPFMSHSDGFASIALGLGQWVVDGQPTYQFCPQHPQLRVLSPEELAKNSQTAFFALNLRQQNIDLTEGASATLATLDLGAAEGDGVLWHVASVWDEGTQRLRDGLYYDGPRVLTFANILKYKRFPLAEILTEILDIGEKALGAPVEIEFAVNLQKSLDEKILPTFYILQIRPLFIHSEELLFDESELTREHLLLYTEEGMGNGVISHIRDLIYLDPQKFDHAQTLQMKSEIQQINEQMLIEDREYILIGPGRWGSRDHSLGVPVRWTDIHKAKVIVETSLDNFVIESSQGSHFFHNLVSMNAGYFTVPYKTDANFIDWNWLKSLPIHHTTNYFVHVRRDMPFIVKMFGRKGISVIYK
;
A
#
# COMPACT_ATOMS: atom_id res chain seq x y z
N MET A 1 11.90 10.68 -13.39
CA MET A 1 10.91 11.49 -12.62
C MET A 1 11.58 12.55 -11.73
N ASP A 2 11.02 13.77 -11.62
CA ASP A 2 11.52 14.84 -10.72
C ASP A 2 10.98 14.67 -9.28
N VAL A 3 11.68 15.20 -8.27
CA VAL A 3 11.30 15.16 -6.85
C VAL A 3 9.97 15.88 -6.62
N GLN A 4 9.67 16.94 -7.38
CA GLN A 4 8.38 17.62 -7.32
C GLN A 4 7.22 16.72 -7.73
N GLU A 5 7.44 15.89 -8.75
CA GLU A 5 6.47 14.92 -9.26
C GLU A 5 6.29 13.75 -8.28
N LEU A 6 7.39 13.27 -7.67
CA LEU A 6 7.35 12.29 -6.58
C LEU A 6 6.57 12.82 -5.36
N ASN A 7 6.73 14.10 -5.01
CA ASN A 7 5.98 14.72 -3.93
C ASN A 7 4.48 14.80 -4.22
N ILE A 8 4.06 14.98 -5.49
CA ILE A 8 2.64 14.92 -5.87
C ILE A 8 2.09 13.52 -5.58
N TYR A 9 2.81 12.47 -5.95
CA TYR A 9 2.40 11.09 -5.69
C TYR A 9 2.47 10.71 -4.21
N TYR A 10 3.50 11.14 -3.50
CA TYR A 10 3.62 10.98 -2.05
C TYR A 10 2.46 11.66 -1.32
N ASN A 11 2.09 12.87 -1.75
CA ASN A 11 0.92 13.56 -1.24
C ASN A 11 -0.36 12.80 -1.61
N LYS A 12 -0.55 12.30 -2.85
CA LYS A 12 -1.71 11.45 -3.19
C LYS A 12 -1.83 10.20 -2.30
N LEU A 13 -0.71 9.53 -2.00
CA LEU A 13 -0.65 8.39 -1.06
C LEU A 13 -1.05 8.78 0.37
N LYS A 14 -0.59 9.94 0.84
CA LYS A 14 -0.89 10.48 2.17
C LYS A 14 -2.20 11.27 2.29
N TYR A 15 -2.79 11.70 1.19
CA TYR A 15 -3.89 12.69 1.21
C TYR A 15 -5.15 12.14 1.85
N GLY A 16 -5.32 10.82 1.90
CA GLY A 16 -6.27 10.19 2.80
C GLY A 16 -5.96 10.57 4.26
N GLU A 17 -4.76 10.21 4.74
CA GLU A 17 -4.34 10.36 6.14
C GLU A 17 -4.30 11.81 6.67
N GLU A 18 -3.77 12.77 5.88
CA GLU A 18 -3.58 14.14 6.37
C GLU A 18 -4.88 14.97 6.42
N ILE A 19 -5.82 14.75 5.50
CA ILE A 19 -7.11 15.45 5.53
C ILE A 19 -7.80 15.19 6.87
N PHE A 20 -7.72 13.96 7.40
CA PHE A 20 -8.36 13.56 8.65
C PHE A 20 -7.97 14.44 9.84
N HIS A 21 -6.67 14.70 9.99
CA HIS A 21 -6.15 15.55 11.07
C HIS A 21 -6.51 17.02 10.90
N THR A 22 -6.87 17.42 9.68
CA THR A 22 -7.24 18.80 9.38
C THR A 22 -8.74 19.08 9.49
N LEU A 23 -9.62 18.08 9.56
CA LEU A 23 -11.07 18.30 9.68
C LEU A 23 -11.54 18.38 11.15
N MET A 24 -12.61 19.12 11.43
CA MET A 24 -13.15 19.30 12.79
C MET A 24 -12.09 19.81 13.81
N GLN A 25 -11.23 20.75 13.39
CA GLN A 25 -10.11 21.28 14.20
C GLN A 25 -10.59 21.98 15.48
N LYS A 26 -11.71 22.68 15.39
CA LYS A 26 -12.27 23.45 16.51
C LYS A 26 -13.37 22.66 17.19
N ARG A 27 -13.26 22.51 18.51
CA ARG A 27 -14.25 21.81 19.33
C ARG A 27 -14.50 22.60 20.60
N ILE A 28 -15.72 22.52 21.11
CA ILE A 28 -16.07 23.12 22.39
C ILE A 28 -15.62 22.17 23.49
N ARG A 29 -14.67 22.60 24.32
CA ARG A 29 -14.14 21.84 25.46
C ARG A 29 -14.59 22.45 26.78
N GLU A 30 -14.64 23.77 26.86
CA GLU A 30 -14.94 24.50 28.09
C GLU A 30 -16.14 25.44 27.89
N ILE A 31 -17.22 25.21 28.65
CA ILE A 31 -18.45 26.00 28.61
C ILE A 31 -18.61 26.79 29.91
N LEU A 32 -18.81 28.10 29.81
CA LEU A 32 -19.23 28.94 30.94
C LEU A 32 -20.76 29.06 30.95
N LEU A 33 -21.41 28.43 31.93
CA LEU A 33 -22.86 28.52 32.13
C LEU A 33 -23.17 29.59 33.18
N VAL A 34 -23.86 30.65 32.78
CA VAL A 34 -24.30 31.74 33.68
C VAL A 34 -25.79 31.53 33.98
N SER A 35 -26.06 30.93 35.14
CA SER A 35 -27.40 30.55 35.60
C SER A 35 -27.53 30.79 37.09
N THR A 36 -28.72 31.16 37.56
CA THR A 36 -28.94 31.31 39.01
C THR A 36 -28.72 29.98 39.74
N PHE A 37 -28.44 30.01 41.04
CA PHE A 37 -28.38 28.78 41.85
C PHE A 37 -29.64 27.93 41.72
N TYR A 38 -30.80 28.56 41.58
CA TYR A 38 -32.07 27.86 41.41
C TYR A 38 -32.16 27.15 40.06
N ASP A 39 -31.82 27.83 38.96
CA ASP A 39 -31.84 27.23 37.63
C ASP A 39 -30.78 26.12 37.51
N ALA A 40 -29.57 26.35 38.03
CA ALA A 40 -28.51 25.35 38.11
C ALA A 40 -28.97 24.10 38.89
N TYR A 41 -29.67 24.30 40.01
CA TYR A 41 -30.23 23.21 40.81
C TYR A 41 -31.30 22.42 40.03
N ILE A 42 -32.21 23.10 39.32
CA ILE A 42 -33.22 22.43 38.47
C ILE A 42 -32.54 21.56 37.40
N PHE A 43 -31.51 22.08 36.73
CA PHE A 43 -30.78 21.32 35.71
C PHE A 43 -30.13 20.06 36.26
N GLU A 44 -29.58 20.12 37.47
CA GLU A 44 -28.91 18.96 38.07
C GLU A 44 -29.89 17.98 38.73
N GLN A 45 -30.95 18.44 39.39
CA GLN A 45 -31.87 17.56 40.12
C GLN A 45 -32.97 16.97 39.22
N ASP A 46 -33.62 17.78 38.39
CA ASP A 46 -34.69 17.30 37.49
C ASP A 46 -34.10 16.76 36.18
N GLY A 47 -33.01 17.38 35.69
CA GLY A 47 -32.40 17.05 34.40
C GLY A 47 -31.20 16.12 34.45
N ARG A 48 -30.50 16.01 35.59
CA ARG A 48 -29.14 15.41 35.69
C ARG A 48 -28.25 15.82 34.52
N LEU A 49 -28.21 17.12 34.25
CA LEU A 49 -27.69 17.67 33.01
C LEU A 49 -26.27 17.18 32.69
N SER A 50 -25.37 17.20 33.67
CA SER A 50 -23.99 16.75 33.49
C SER A 50 -23.89 15.25 33.15
N GLU A 51 -24.62 14.39 33.87
CA GLU A 51 -24.67 12.93 33.59
C GLU A 51 -25.31 12.63 32.23
N ARG A 52 -26.38 13.33 31.87
CA ARG A 52 -27.11 13.09 30.62
C ARG A 52 -26.34 13.59 29.40
N ILE A 53 -25.68 14.75 29.47
CA ILE A 53 -24.78 15.19 28.41
C ILE A 53 -23.65 14.18 28.23
N PHE A 54 -23.03 13.73 29.31
CA PHE A 54 -21.98 12.71 29.24
C PHE A 54 -22.50 11.40 28.62
N GLY A 55 -23.68 10.94 29.05
CA GLY A 55 -24.35 9.75 28.54
C GLY A 55 -24.69 9.85 27.05
N GLU A 56 -25.21 10.98 26.58
CA GLU A 56 -25.51 11.23 25.16
C GLU A 56 -24.22 11.25 24.31
N PHE A 57 -23.15 11.89 24.79
CA PHE A 57 -21.86 11.84 24.09
C PHE A 57 -21.31 10.41 24.02
N HIS A 58 -21.47 9.61 25.08
CA HIS A 58 -21.04 8.22 25.10
C HIS A 58 -21.88 7.33 24.18
N GLN A 59 -23.22 7.44 24.23
CA GLN A 59 -24.12 6.72 23.33
C GLN A 59 -23.84 7.05 21.86
N LEU A 60 -23.47 8.30 21.58
CA LEU A 60 -23.13 8.77 20.25
C LEU A 60 -21.63 8.57 19.90
N ASN A 61 -20.86 7.82 20.69
CA ASN A 61 -19.43 7.52 20.49
C ASN A 61 -18.58 8.78 20.24
N LEU A 62 -18.95 9.89 20.87
CA LEU A 62 -18.21 11.15 20.82
C LEU A 62 -17.11 11.13 21.87
N THR A 63 -15.87 11.42 21.44
CA THR A 63 -14.66 11.19 22.24
C THR A 63 -14.47 12.18 23.39
N TYR A 64 -15.08 13.37 23.34
CA TYR A 64 -14.82 14.45 24.30
C TYR A 64 -16.10 15.22 24.64
N PRO A 65 -16.78 14.91 25.76
CA PRO A 65 -17.84 15.77 26.29
C PRO A 65 -17.24 17.07 26.86
N PRO A 66 -17.87 18.24 26.64
CA PRO A 66 -17.39 19.50 27.16
C PRO A 66 -17.54 19.56 28.69
N ARG A 67 -16.60 20.22 29.35
CA ARG A 67 -16.70 20.56 30.77
C ARG A 67 -17.54 21.83 30.93
N ILE A 68 -18.53 21.77 31.82
CA ILE A 68 -19.41 22.90 32.12
C ILE A 68 -18.99 23.50 33.45
N ILE A 69 -18.77 24.81 33.47
CA ILE A 69 -18.45 25.59 34.66
C ILE A 69 -19.59 26.58 34.89
N SER A 70 -20.30 26.42 35.99
CA SER A 70 -21.47 27.25 36.31
C SER A 70 -21.13 28.39 37.27
N VAL A 71 -21.68 29.58 37.00
CA VAL A 71 -21.55 30.76 37.85
C VAL A 71 -22.91 31.45 38.06
N PRO A 72 -23.19 31.98 39.25
CA PRO A 72 -24.52 32.47 39.63
C PRO A 72 -24.88 33.84 39.05
N THR A 73 -23.88 34.65 38.67
CA THR A 73 -24.10 36.05 38.25
C THR A 73 -23.20 36.43 37.07
N GLY A 74 -23.63 37.45 36.31
CA GLY A 74 -22.83 37.98 35.20
C GLY A 74 -21.49 38.60 35.63
N GLU A 75 -21.40 39.14 36.85
CA GLU A 75 -20.16 39.71 37.39
C GLU A 75 -19.12 38.63 37.65
N GLU A 76 -19.54 37.51 38.22
CA GLU A 76 -18.68 36.35 38.44
C GLU A 76 -18.23 35.75 37.10
N ALA A 77 -19.12 35.72 36.10
CA ALA A 77 -18.79 35.29 34.74
C ALA A 77 -17.67 36.15 34.13
N LEU A 78 -17.78 37.47 34.23
CA LEU A 78 -16.74 38.40 33.76
C LEU A 78 -15.44 38.22 34.54
N ARG A 79 -15.50 38.01 35.85
CA ARG A 79 -14.32 37.73 36.68
C ARG A 79 -13.60 36.46 36.21
N LYS A 80 -14.34 35.37 35.93
CA LYS A 80 -13.76 34.12 35.42
C LYS A 80 -13.09 34.29 34.07
N ILE A 81 -13.69 35.06 33.17
CA ILE A 81 -13.10 35.39 31.86
C ILE A 81 -11.82 36.23 32.04
N ASP A 82 -11.82 37.19 32.98
CA ASP A 82 -10.69 38.08 33.26
C ASP A 82 -9.53 37.39 33.98
N GLU A 83 -9.81 36.41 34.84
CA GLU A 83 -8.77 35.62 35.52
C GLU A 83 -7.89 34.84 34.53
N GLY A 84 -8.39 34.54 33.32
CA GLY A 84 -7.62 33.91 32.25
C GLY A 84 -7.12 32.48 32.53
N LYS A 85 -7.47 31.89 33.66
CA LYS A 85 -7.03 30.54 34.07
C LYS A 85 -7.61 29.43 33.20
N ILE A 86 -8.79 29.66 32.61
CA ILE A 86 -9.51 28.71 31.76
C ILE A 86 -9.92 29.49 30.50
N GLU A 87 -9.57 28.96 29.34
CA GLU A 87 -10.08 29.48 28.08
C GLU A 87 -11.44 28.85 27.80
N PHE A 88 -12.49 29.67 27.89
CA PHE A 88 -13.84 29.25 27.55
C PHE A 88 -14.03 29.32 26.03
N ASP A 89 -14.63 28.26 25.47
CA ASP A 89 -14.96 28.15 24.04
C ASP A 89 -16.40 28.61 23.74
N LEU A 90 -17.28 28.58 24.75
CA LEU A 90 -18.69 28.93 24.64
C LEU A 90 -19.22 29.49 25.96
N VAL A 91 -20.03 30.55 25.89
CA VAL A 91 -20.81 31.06 27.02
C VAL A 91 -22.29 30.80 26.79
N ILE A 92 -22.97 30.22 27.77
CA ILE A 92 -24.42 30.07 27.79
C ILE A 92 -24.96 30.89 28.95
N THR A 93 -25.79 31.89 28.68
CA THR A 93 -26.39 32.76 29.70
C THR A 93 -27.90 32.60 29.72
N MET A 94 -28.53 32.78 30.89
CA MET A 94 -29.98 32.75 31.05
C MET A 94 -30.57 34.16 31.14
N MET A 95 -31.91 34.27 31.14
CA MET A 95 -32.59 35.56 31.26
C MET A 95 -32.38 36.26 32.61
N ARG A 96 -32.22 35.48 33.67
CA ARG A 96 -32.12 35.96 35.04
C ARG A 96 -30.70 35.68 35.54
N THR A 97 -29.84 36.70 35.58
CA THR A 97 -28.41 36.55 35.94
C THR A 97 -27.96 37.54 37.04
N GLY A 98 -28.91 38.01 37.85
CA GLY A 98 -28.67 38.95 38.95
C GLY A 98 -28.99 40.40 38.55
N GLU A 99 -28.15 41.34 38.96
CA GLU A 99 -28.31 42.78 38.67
C GLU A 99 -27.96 43.14 37.21
N MET A 100 -27.08 42.37 36.58
CA MET A 100 -26.68 42.56 35.19
C MET A 100 -27.60 41.80 34.25
N THR A 101 -28.09 42.46 33.19
CA THR A 101 -28.91 41.78 32.18
C THR A 101 -28.05 40.85 31.31
N PRO A 102 -28.62 39.78 30.73
CA PRO A 102 -27.88 38.91 29.80
C PRO A 102 -27.33 39.65 28.58
N PHE A 103 -27.98 40.72 28.14
CA PHE A 103 -27.53 41.54 27.02
C PHE A 103 -26.34 42.43 27.39
N GLU A 104 -26.37 43.04 28.58
CA GLU A 104 -25.23 43.78 29.12
C GLU A 104 -24.02 42.87 29.32
N LEU A 105 -24.25 41.67 29.87
CA LEU A 105 -23.22 40.65 30.04
C LEU A 105 -22.61 40.26 28.68
N SER A 106 -23.45 39.88 27.72
CA SER A 106 -23.03 39.53 26.36
C SER A 106 -22.20 40.63 25.71
N ARG A 107 -22.63 41.89 25.85
CA ARG A 107 -21.89 43.05 25.33
C ARG A 107 -20.51 43.19 25.97
N LYS A 108 -20.42 43.08 27.30
CA LYS A 108 -19.13 43.16 28.03
C LYS A 108 -18.21 41.98 27.67
N ILE A 109 -18.76 40.79 27.47
CA ILE A 109 -18.00 39.62 27.00
C ILE A 109 -17.45 39.88 25.60
N LYS A 110 -18.29 40.30 24.64
CA LYS A 110 -17.87 40.59 23.26
C LYS A 110 -16.87 41.74 23.17
N GLN A 111 -16.90 42.71 24.09
CA GLN A 111 -15.89 43.77 24.19
C GLN A 111 -14.51 43.23 24.59
N LYS A 112 -14.45 42.20 25.44
CA LYS A 112 -13.20 41.57 25.89
C LYS A 112 -12.73 40.48 24.93
N ARG A 113 -13.65 39.67 24.40
CA ARG A 113 -13.43 38.55 23.49
C ARG A 113 -14.46 38.58 22.35
N PRO A 114 -14.19 39.29 21.23
CA PRO A 114 -15.15 39.47 20.14
C PRO A 114 -15.62 38.16 19.51
N ASN A 115 -14.74 37.17 19.42
CA ASN A 115 -14.99 35.89 18.75
C ASN A 115 -15.57 34.81 19.67
N LEU A 116 -15.72 35.06 20.98
CA LEU A 116 -16.28 34.08 21.92
C LEU A 116 -17.79 33.98 21.68
N PRO A 117 -18.33 32.81 21.30
CA PRO A 117 -19.77 32.62 21.12
C PRO A 117 -20.52 32.75 22.44
N VAL A 118 -21.63 33.50 22.43
CA VAL A 118 -22.52 33.73 23.55
C VAL A 118 -23.95 33.37 23.13
N LEU A 119 -24.49 32.32 23.73
CA LEU A 119 -25.85 31.84 23.49
C LEU A 119 -26.76 32.18 24.68
N LEU A 120 -27.99 32.56 24.40
CA LEU A 120 -29.01 32.83 25.42
C LEU A 120 -29.97 31.64 25.54
N LEU A 121 -30.10 31.06 26.72
CA LEU A 121 -31.05 29.97 27.01
C LEU A 121 -32.25 30.50 27.80
N LEU A 122 -33.43 30.47 27.17
CA LEU A 122 -34.70 30.83 27.78
C LEU A 122 -35.26 29.66 28.58
N THR A 123 -35.76 29.94 29.79
CA THR A 123 -36.36 28.93 30.67
C THR A 123 -37.86 28.73 30.43
N GLY A 124 -38.51 29.62 29.67
CA GLY A 124 -39.93 29.53 29.38
C GLY A 124 -40.36 30.35 28.16
N GLN A 125 -41.48 29.95 27.55
CA GLN A 125 -42.02 30.61 26.35
C GLN A 125 -42.48 32.05 26.60
N ALA A 126 -42.82 32.39 27.85
CA ALA A 126 -43.25 33.73 28.22
C ALA A 126 -42.17 34.81 27.99
N ASP A 127 -40.89 34.40 27.90
CA ASP A 127 -39.77 35.31 27.67
C ASP A 127 -39.56 35.61 26.17
N ILE A 128 -40.14 34.82 25.25
CA ILE A 128 -39.95 34.99 23.79
C ILE A 128 -40.37 36.39 23.30
N PRO A 129 -41.57 36.92 23.64
CA PRO A 129 -41.97 38.25 23.16
C PRO A 129 -41.06 39.38 23.67
N LEU A 130 -40.40 39.18 24.82
CA LEU A 130 -39.46 40.16 25.36
C LEU A 130 -38.17 40.20 24.51
N ILE A 131 -37.69 39.04 24.05
CA ILE A 131 -36.53 38.94 23.15
C ILE A 131 -36.84 39.57 21.80
N GLU A 132 -38.00 39.27 21.22
CA GLU A 132 -38.41 39.79 19.91
C GLU A 132 -38.51 41.34 19.89
N ARG A 133 -38.84 41.95 21.03
CA ARG A 133 -38.91 43.42 21.20
C ARG A 133 -37.55 44.09 21.40
N THR A 134 -36.49 43.33 21.72
CA THR A 134 -35.18 43.86 22.14
C THR A 134 -34.14 43.74 21.02
N THR A 135 -34.46 44.21 19.82
CA THR A 135 -33.67 44.00 18.59
C THR A 135 -32.29 44.66 18.58
N LYS A 136 -32.09 45.81 19.24
CA LYS A 136 -30.80 46.54 19.23
C LYS A 136 -29.69 45.85 20.03
N GLU A 137 -30.03 45.17 21.11
CA GLU A 137 -29.04 44.51 21.99
C GLU A 137 -28.79 43.05 21.60
N ARG A 138 -29.67 42.46 20.79
CA ARG A 138 -29.55 41.08 20.26
C ARG A 138 -28.26 40.85 19.48
N ARG A 139 -27.64 41.88 18.88
CA ARG A 139 -26.38 41.77 18.12
C ARG A 139 -25.19 41.22 18.91
N TYR A 140 -25.25 41.23 20.24
CA TYR A 140 -24.19 40.71 21.10
C TYR A 140 -24.40 39.24 21.50
N VAL A 141 -25.56 38.68 21.18
CA VAL A 141 -25.93 37.28 21.41
C VAL A 141 -25.94 36.58 20.05
N ASP A 142 -25.14 35.53 19.90
CA ASP A 142 -25.01 34.84 18.60
C ASP A 142 -26.27 34.03 18.25
N ASN A 143 -26.92 33.41 19.25
CA ASN A 143 -28.24 32.82 19.06
C ASN A 143 -29.01 32.62 20.38
N VAL A 144 -30.31 32.37 20.29
CA VAL A 144 -31.21 32.17 21.43
C VAL A 144 -31.77 30.76 21.36
N PHE A 145 -31.96 30.06 22.46
CA PHE A 145 -32.55 28.73 22.52
C PHE A 145 -33.60 28.68 23.63
N LEU A 146 -34.56 27.77 23.50
CA LEU A 146 -35.57 27.54 24.53
C LEU A 146 -35.35 26.19 25.19
N TRP A 147 -35.23 26.19 26.52
CA TRP A 147 -35.26 24.98 27.31
C TRP A 147 -36.67 24.40 27.33
N ASN A 148 -36.80 23.15 26.92
CA ASN A 148 -38.05 22.38 26.85
C ASN A 148 -38.07 21.18 27.80
N GLY A 149 -37.09 21.07 28.71
CA GLY A 149 -36.90 19.91 29.57
C GLY A 149 -36.07 18.77 28.95
N ASP A 150 -35.57 18.94 27.73
CA ASP A 150 -34.72 17.97 27.03
C ASP A 150 -33.24 18.40 27.05
N PRO A 151 -32.35 17.64 27.72
CA PRO A 151 -30.90 17.89 27.71
C PRO A 151 -30.28 17.92 26.30
N GLN A 152 -30.89 17.29 25.30
CA GLN A 152 -30.38 17.27 23.93
C GLN A 152 -30.31 18.68 23.31
N VAL A 153 -31.03 19.66 23.86
CA VAL A 153 -30.87 21.07 23.47
C VAL A 153 -29.46 21.57 23.74
N PHE A 154 -28.81 21.19 24.84
CA PHE A 154 -27.42 21.57 25.11
C PHE A 154 -26.45 20.94 24.10
N LEU A 155 -26.66 19.66 23.77
CA LEU A 155 -25.88 19.00 22.72
C LEU A 155 -26.04 19.75 21.38
N ALA A 156 -27.27 20.10 21.01
CA ALA A 156 -27.56 20.84 19.80
C ALA A 156 -26.88 22.22 19.77
N MET A 157 -26.91 22.96 20.89
CA MET A 157 -26.23 24.25 21.03
C MET A 157 -24.72 24.12 20.82
N VAL A 158 -24.10 23.12 21.44
CA VAL A 158 -22.66 22.84 21.27
C VAL A 158 -22.35 22.51 19.81
N LYS A 159 -23.11 21.59 19.20
CA LYS A 159 -22.86 21.16 17.81
C LYS A 159 -23.14 22.24 16.78
N TYR A 160 -24.12 23.10 17.04
CA TYR A 160 -24.39 24.29 16.22
C TYR A 160 -23.17 25.21 16.17
N VAL A 161 -22.57 25.50 17.32
CA VAL A 161 -21.38 26.36 17.38
C VAL A 161 -20.17 25.67 16.74
N GLU A 162 -19.95 24.38 17.00
CA GLU A 162 -18.89 23.62 16.34
C GLU A 162 -19.03 23.60 14.82
N ASP A 163 -20.26 23.43 14.30
CA ASP A 163 -20.51 23.43 12.86
C ASP A 163 -20.18 24.79 12.24
N LEU A 164 -20.59 25.89 12.85
CA LEU A 164 -20.24 27.24 12.40
C LEU A 164 -18.72 27.50 12.41
N MET A 165 -18.00 26.99 13.42
CA MET A 165 -16.56 27.18 13.55
C MET A 165 -15.75 26.44 12.48
N ASN A 166 -16.29 25.33 11.95
CA ASN A 166 -15.54 24.42 11.06
C ASN A 166 -16.07 24.38 9.63
N VAL A 167 -17.33 24.75 9.36
CA VAL A 167 -17.99 24.51 8.06
C VAL A 167 -17.16 24.97 6.87
N GLU A 168 -16.59 26.18 6.92
CA GLU A 168 -15.85 26.75 5.79
C GLU A 168 -14.56 25.97 5.48
N HIS A 169 -13.81 25.60 6.51
CA HIS A 169 -12.60 24.78 6.36
C HIS A 169 -12.95 23.36 5.91
N ASP A 170 -13.95 22.75 6.56
CA ASP A 170 -14.34 21.36 6.33
C ASP A 170 -14.97 21.16 4.95
N THR A 171 -15.78 22.10 4.45
CA THR A 171 -16.30 22.06 3.07
C THR A 171 -15.16 22.20 2.05
N ALA A 172 -14.24 23.15 2.27
CA ALA A 172 -13.18 23.45 1.32
C ALA A 172 -12.13 22.34 1.21
N LYS A 173 -11.78 21.67 2.33
CA LYS A 173 -10.74 20.62 2.35
C LYS A 173 -11.28 19.20 2.29
N GLY A 174 -12.44 18.94 2.89
CA GLY A 174 -12.98 17.57 3.06
C GLY A 174 -14.28 17.32 2.31
N LEU A 175 -14.73 18.27 1.48
CA LEU A 175 -16.01 18.22 0.77
C LEU A 175 -17.21 17.92 1.69
N VAL A 176 -17.11 18.32 2.97
CA VAL A 176 -18.12 18.01 3.99
C VAL A 176 -19.45 18.63 3.61
N ARG A 177 -20.53 17.86 3.76
CA ARG A 177 -21.87 18.26 3.33
C ARG A 177 -22.55 19.22 4.31
N VAL A 178 -23.52 19.99 3.82
CA VAL A 178 -24.26 20.99 4.60
C VAL A 178 -25.76 20.74 4.54
N VAL A 179 -26.43 20.66 5.69
CA VAL A 179 -27.89 20.72 5.81
C VAL A 179 -28.28 22.13 6.25
N LEU A 180 -29.15 22.80 5.50
CA LEU A 180 -29.66 24.13 5.85
C LEU A 180 -31.03 24.02 6.50
N LEU A 181 -31.17 24.54 7.72
CA LEU A 181 -32.44 24.74 8.42
C LEU A 181 -32.84 26.23 8.35
N VAL A 182 -33.98 26.53 7.74
CA VAL A 182 -34.57 27.88 7.71
C VAL A 182 -35.76 27.92 8.65
N GLU A 183 -35.61 28.57 9.78
CA GLU A 183 -36.62 28.68 10.84
C GLU A 183 -36.34 29.92 11.68
N ASP A 184 -37.32 30.81 11.82
CA ASP A 184 -37.22 32.04 12.61
C ASP A 184 -37.79 31.90 14.02
N SER A 185 -38.61 30.86 14.27
CA SER A 185 -39.22 30.64 15.59
C SER A 185 -38.29 29.92 16.56
N ILE A 186 -37.96 30.61 17.67
CA ILE A 186 -37.15 30.08 18.78
C ILE A 186 -37.70 28.75 19.30
N TYR A 187 -39.02 28.63 19.39
CA TYR A 187 -39.69 27.43 19.85
C TYR A 187 -39.42 26.22 18.95
N TYR A 188 -39.46 26.40 17.62
CA TYR A 188 -39.39 25.31 16.67
C TYR A 188 -37.95 24.84 16.42
N TYR A 189 -37.00 25.74 16.14
CA TYR A 189 -35.62 25.29 15.90
C TYR A 189 -34.97 24.68 17.16
N SER A 190 -35.35 25.14 18.36
CA SER A 190 -34.88 24.54 19.62
C SER A 190 -35.37 23.10 19.79
N ARG A 191 -36.42 22.69 19.07
CA ARG A 191 -36.93 21.31 19.04
C ARG A 191 -36.38 20.50 17.86
N PHE A 192 -36.18 21.13 16.70
CA PHE A 192 -35.69 20.45 15.51
C PHE A 192 -34.20 20.15 15.54
N LEU A 193 -33.37 21.09 16.01
CA LEU A 193 -31.92 20.89 16.03
C LEU A 193 -31.47 19.66 16.83
N PRO A 194 -31.98 19.39 18.05
CA PRO A 194 -31.66 18.17 18.79
C PRO A 194 -31.88 16.89 17.98
N ILE A 195 -33.02 16.80 17.30
CA ILE A 195 -33.41 15.62 16.51
C ILE A 195 -32.53 15.51 15.27
N LEU A 196 -32.36 16.62 14.56
CA LEU A 196 -31.53 16.67 13.35
C LEU A 196 -30.10 16.24 13.66
N TYR A 197 -29.51 16.73 14.75
CA TYR A 197 -28.18 16.32 15.20
C TYR A 197 -28.11 14.86 15.61
N LYS A 198 -29.09 14.39 16.40
CA LYS A 198 -29.17 12.99 16.82
C LYS A 198 -29.22 12.06 15.61
N GLU A 199 -30.11 12.32 14.65
CA GLU A 199 -30.23 11.51 13.45
C GLU A 199 -28.94 11.54 12.64
N ILE A 200 -28.38 12.71 12.32
CA ILE A 200 -27.11 12.81 11.57
C ILE A 200 -25.99 11.99 12.26
N MET A 201 -25.90 12.03 13.59
CA MET A 201 -24.89 11.27 14.35
C MET A 201 -25.12 9.77 14.31
N LEU A 202 -26.34 9.30 14.57
CA LEU A 202 -26.68 7.87 14.48
C LEU A 202 -26.38 7.31 13.09
N GLN A 203 -26.63 8.09 12.04
CA GLN A 203 -26.34 7.67 10.67
C GLN A 203 -24.84 7.67 10.38
N THR A 204 -24.10 8.68 10.86
CA THR A 204 -22.63 8.70 10.75
C THR A 204 -22.04 7.44 11.38
N GLN A 205 -22.57 6.97 12.52
CA GLN A 205 -22.12 5.72 13.16
C GLN A 205 -22.37 4.48 12.31
N ARG A 206 -23.51 4.38 11.63
CA ARG A 206 -23.80 3.23 10.73
C ARG A 206 -22.84 3.19 9.56
N LEU A 207 -22.59 4.35 8.93
CA LEU A 207 -21.58 4.44 7.86
C LEU A 207 -20.17 4.07 8.35
N ILE A 208 -19.83 4.41 9.60
CA ILE A 208 -18.56 4.00 10.22
C ILE A 208 -18.45 2.49 10.35
N SER A 209 -19.54 1.78 10.66
CA SER A 209 -19.50 0.31 10.74
C SER A 209 -19.27 -0.38 9.39
N GLU A 210 -19.52 0.30 8.26
CA GLU A 210 -19.22 -0.20 6.91
C GLU A 210 -17.73 -0.06 6.54
N GLU A 211 -16.96 0.78 7.25
CA GLU A 211 -15.57 1.08 6.88
C GLU A 211 -14.59 0.01 7.38
N LEU A 212 -13.73 -0.45 6.47
CA LEU A 212 -12.80 -1.57 6.68
C LEU A 212 -11.63 -1.21 7.61
N THR A 213 -11.23 0.07 7.63
CA THR A 213 -10.05 0.53 8.40
C THR A 213 -10.44 1.55 9.47
N ASP A 214 -9.75 1.55 10.60
CA ASP A 214 -9.99 2.53 11.67
C ASP A 214 -9.73 3.99 11.23
N MET A 215 -8.88 4.19 10.22
CA MET A 215 -8.68 5.49 9.60
C MET A 215 -9.91 5.97 8.85
N GLN A 216 -10.50 5.15 7.98
CA GLN A 216 -11.75 5.48 7.30
C GLN A 216 -12.89 5.71 8.30
N LYS A 217 -12.95 4.93 9.38
CA LYS A 217 -13.88 5.17 10.49
C LYS A 217 -13.73 6.55 11.12
N ASN A 218 -12.50 7.01 11.33
CA ASN A 218 -12.24 8.35 11.88
C ASN A 218 -12.55 9.46 10.87
N TYR A 219 -12.22 9.26 9.59
CA TYR A 219 -12.61 10.18 8.52
C TYR A 219 -14.11 10.43 8.51
N ARG A 220 -14.90 9.35 8.49
CA ARG A 220 -16.36 9.43 8.47
C ARG A 220 -16.93 10.20 9.66
N ARG A 221 -16.33 10.07 10.86
CA ARG A 221 -16.72 10.88 12.04
C ARG A 221 -16.52 12.37 11.80
N HIS A 222 -15.44 12.76 11.13
CA HIS A 222 -15.10 14.17 10.90
C HIS A 222 -15.81 14.77 9.69
N THR A 223 -16.19 13.93 8.72
CA THR A 223 -16.98 14.34 7.54
C THR A 223 -18.48 14.29 7.75
N ARG A 224 -18.99 14.17 9.00
CA ARG A 224 -20.44 14.27 9.23
C ARG A 224 -20.99 15.56 8.61
N PRO A 225 -22.18 15.53 8.02
CA PRO A 225 -22.85 16.74 7.56
C PRO A 225 -22.91 17.81 8.65
N LYS A 226 -22.60 19.05 8.28
CA LYS A 226 -22.77 20.23 9.14
C LYS A 226 -24.19 20.76 9.01
N VAL A 227 -24.76 21.26 10.08
CA VAL A 227 -26.06 21.94 10.07
C VAL A 227 -25.84 23.44 10.16
N LEU A 228 -26.36 24.18 9.18
CA LEU A 228 -26.41 25.64 9.23
C LEU A 228 -27.86 26.09 9.40
N MET A 229 -28.03 27.24 10.05
CA MET A 229 -29.36 27.80 10.32
C MET A 229 -29.46 29.22 9.77
N ALA A 230 -30.59 29.52 9.13
CA ALA A 230 -30.96 30.85 8.66
C ALA A 230 -32.31 31.28 9.26
N HIS A 231 -32.46 32.57 9.53
CA HIS A 231 -33.69 33.15 10.07
C HIS A 231 -34.39 34.08 9.05
N THR A 232 -33.71 34.42 7.96
CA THR A 232 -34.21 35.31 6.91
C THR A 232 -33.99 34.71 5.53
N LEU A 233 -34.73 35.20 4.53
CA LEU A 233 -34.60 34.75 3.14
C LEU A 233 -33.24 35.11 2.57
N GLU A 234 -32.73 36.28 2.93
CA GLU A 234 -31.42 36.75 2.53
C GLU A 234 -30.30 35.84 3.07
N ASP A 235 -30.33 35.50 4.35
CA ASP A 235 -29.35 34.60 4.96
C ASP A 235 -29.42 33.20 4.34
N ALA A 236 -30.64 32.70 4.08
CA ALA A 236 -30.85 31.40 3.46
C ALA A 236 -30.25 31.36 2.04
N ILE A 237 -30.52 32.38 1.21
CA ILE A 237 -29.97 32.48 -0.14
C ILE A 237 -28.44 32.60 -0.09
N GLN A 238 -27.89 33.41 0.82
CA GLN A 238 -26.44 33.58 0.95
C GLN A 238 -25.73 32.27 1.34
N ILE A 239 -26.32 31.49 2.25
CA ILE A 239 -25.79 30.17 2.61
C ILE A 239 -25.88 29.22 1.43
N CYS A 240 -27.00 29.21 0.70
CA CYS A 240 -27.15 28.38 -0.49
C CYS A 240 -26.11 28.70 -1.55
N GLU A 241 -25.87 29.98 -1.85
CA GLU A 241 -24.86 30.41 -2.81
C GLU A 241 -23.44 30.05 -2.36
N LYS A 242 -23.10 30.31 -1.09
CA LYS A 242 -21.77 30.03 -0.55
C LYS A 242 -21.45 28.53 -0.57
N TYR A 243 -22.44 27.67 -0.30
CA TYR A 243 -22.25 26.22 -0.16
C TYR A 243 -22.97 25.43 -1.25
N LYS A 244 -23.14 26.01 -2.45
CA LYS A 244 -23.90 25.41 -3.55
C LYS A 244 -23.50 23.97 -3.85
N GLU A 245 -22.21 23.70 -3.91
CA GLU A 245 -21.67 22.38 -4.23
C GLU A 245 -21.73 21.39 -3.05
N TYR A 246 -21.89 21.89 -1.82
CA TYR A 246 -21.83 21.14 -0.57
C TYR A 246 -23.19 20.89 0.08
N LEU A 247 -24.24 21.56 -0.40
CA LEU A 247 -25.59 21.40 0.13
C LEU A 247 -26.10 19.97 -0.04
N LEU A 248 -26.55 19.38 1.05
CA LEU A 248 -27.20 18.08 1.10
C LEU A 248 -28.71 18.21 1.05
N SER A 249 -29.27 19.17 1.78
CA SER A 249 -30.72 19.41 1.86
C SER A 249 -31.06 20.77 2.47
N VAL A 250 -32.25 21.27 2.13
CA VAL A 250 -32.88 22.43 2.77
C VAL A 250 -34.16 22.02 3.48
N ILE A 251 -34.25 22.33 4.77
CA ILE A 251 -35.47 22.22 5.58
C ILE A 251 -35.92 23.65 5.87
N SER A 252 -37.09 24.07 5.40
CA SER A 252 -37.53 25.47 5.48
C SER A 252 -38.95 25.61 5.99
N ASP A 253 -39.18 26.56 6.90
CA ASP A 253 -40.52 27.12 7.11
C ASP A 253 -41.04 27.79 5.83
N ILE A 254 -42.35 27.87 5.67
CA ILE A 254 -42.98 28.61 4.58
C ILE A 254 -43.02 30.10 4.91
N ARG A 255 -43.26 30.44 6.18
CA ARG A 255 -43.50 31.81 6.63
C ARG A 255 -42.38 32.29 7.54
N PHE A 256 -41.52 33.17 7.05
CA PHE A 256 -40.41 33.76 7.82
C PHE A 256 -40.04 35.14 7.26
N LEU A 257 -39.00 35.77 7.81
CA LEU A 257 -38.60 37.14 7.46
C LEU A 257 -37.99 37.25 6.05
N ASN A 258 -38.49 38.20 5.27
CA ASN A 258 -37.99 38.64 3.97
C ASN A 258 -37.85 40.17 4.00
N ARG A 259 -36.64 40.70 3.82
CA ARG A 259 -36.32 42.14 3.95
C ARG A 259 -36.80 42.77 5.25
N GLY A 260 -36.72 42.00 6.34
CA GLY A 260 -37.15 42.41 7.68
C GLY A 260 -38.68 42.44 7.90
N GLN A 261 -39.48 42.00 6.92
CA GLN A 261 -40.92 41.83 7.06
C GLN A 261 -41.31 40.35 6.98
N LEU A 262 -42.30 39.95 7.75
CA LEU A 262 -42.73 38.56 7.81
C LEU A 262 -43.57 38.22 6.56
N ASP A 263 -43.05 37.35 5.71
CA ASP A 263 -43.62 37.03 4.40
C ASP A 263 -44.22 35.60 4.40
N PRO A 264 -45.53 35.44 4.12
CA PRO A 264 -46.20 34.14 4.14
C PRO A 264 -45.78 33.19 3.01
N GLU A 265 -45.02 33.65 2.01
CA GLU A 265 -44.54 32.81 0.90
C GLU A 265 -43.00 32.78 0.79
N ALA A 266 -42.27 33.24 1.81
CA ALA A 266 -40.81 33.29 1.81
C ALA A 266 -40.17 31.93 1.47
N GLY A 267 -40.67 30.83 2.06
CA GLY A 267 -40.15 29.48 1.79
C GLY A 267 -40.46 28.97 0.39
N ILE A 268 -41.59 29.39 -0.18
CA ILE A 268 -41.94 29.09 -1.57
C ILE A 268 -41.01 29.85 -2.53
N GLN A 269 -40.72 31.12 -2.24
CA GLN A 269 -39.75 31.92 -3.00
C GLN A 269 -38.34 31.31 -2.95
N LEU A 270 -37.91 30.82 -1.78
CA LEU A 270 -36.63 30.11 -1.63
C LEU A 270 -36.58 28.86 -2.54
N ILE A 271 -37.66 28.09 -2.60
CA ILE A 271 -37.72 26.90 -3.47
C ILE A 271 -37.67 27.27 -4.95
N HIS A 272 -38.41 28.31 -5.36
CA HIS A 272 -38.33 28.78 -6.74
C HIS A 272 -36.91 29.23 -7.10
N TYR A 273 -36.22 29.94 -6.20
CA TYR A 273 -34.82 30.28 -6.36
C TYR A 273 -33.96 29.02 -6.53
N LEU A 274 -34.03 28.07 -5.59
CA LEU A 274 -33.27 26.81 -5.65
C LEU A 274 -33.52 26.04 -6.96
N LYS A 275 -34.77 25.94 -7.40
CA LYS A 275 -35.11 25.28 -8.66
C LYS A 275 -34.56 26.01 -9.89
N SER A 276 -34.64 27.35 -9.92
CA SER A 276 -34.12 28.16 -11.04
C SER A 276 -32.60 28.14 -11.16
N GLN A 277 -31.90 27.85 -10.06
CA GLN A 277 -30.45 27.70 -10.01
C GLN A 277 -29.99 26.25 -10.19
N ASN A 278 -30.92 25.35 -10.52
CA ASN A 278 -30.72 23.91 -10.71
C ASN A 278 -30.10 23.21 -9.48
N TYR A 279 -30.47 23.62 -8.26
CA TYR A 279 -30.19 22.81 -7.08
C TYR A 279 -31.04 21.55 -7.12
N ASP A 280 -30.43 20.38 -6.97
CA ASP A 280 -31.16 19.12 -7.03
C ASP A 280 -30.99 18.26 -5.76
N ILE A 281 -31.21 18.93 -4.64
CA ILE A 281 -31.20 18.38 -3.28
C ILE A 281 -32.62 18.11 -2.76
N PRO A 282 -32.81 17.16 -1.82
CA PRO A 282 -34.06 17.00 -1.08
C PRO A 282 -34.44 18.29 -0.34
N ILE A 283 -35.71 18.67 -0.43
CA ILE A 283 -36.26 19.86 0.26
C ILE A 283 -37.47 19.45 1.10
N LEU A 284 -37.48 19.89 2.36
CA LEU A 284 -38.62 19.74 3.29
C LEU A 284 -39.20 21.11 3.61
N LEU A 285 -40.44 21.35 3.20
CA LEU A 285 -41.22 22.49 3.69
C LEU A 285 -41.90 22.12 5.00
N GLN A 286 -41.99 23.06 5.93
CA GLN A 286 -42.80 22.91 7.13
C GLN A 286 -43.76 24.08 7.29
N SER A 287 -44.96 23.81 7.80
CA SER A 287 -45.95 24.86 8.10
C SER A 287 -47.00 24.38 9.10
N SER A 288 -47.63 25.34 9.78
CA SER A 288 -48.83 25.13 10.60
C SER A 288 -50.11 25.05 9.76
N GLU A 289 -50.09 25.48 8.49
CA GLU A 289 -51.27 25.52 7.61
C GLU A 289 -51.30 24.30 6.67
N THR A 290 -52.27 23.40 6.89
CA THR A 290 -52.42 22.16 6.10
C THR A 290 -52.81 22.40 4.64
N THR A 291 -53.43 23.52 4.32
CA THR A 291 -53.78 23.93 2.96
C THR A 291 -52.55 24.10 2.06
N LEU A 292 -51.40 24.43 2.64
CA LEU A 292 -50.13 24.61 1.90
C LEU A 292 -49.47 23.29 1.49
N LYS A 293 -49.94 22.16 2.00
CA LYS A 293 -49.49 20.82 1.59
C LYS A 293 -49.72 20.58 0.09
N GLN A 294 -50.76 21.16 -0.49
CA GLN A 294 -51.03 21.05 -1.92
C GLN A 294 -49.99 21.82 -2.75
N LYS A 295 -49.62 23.04 -2.32
CA LYS A 295 -48.54 23.82 -2.96
C LYS A 295 -47.19 23.10 -2.89
N ALA A 296 -46.87 22.46 -1.77
CA ALA A 296 -45.65 21.65 -1.63
C ALA A 296 -45.63 20.46 -2.63
N ARG A 297 -46.79 19.81 -2.85
CA ARG A 297 -46.93 18.75 -3.86
C ARG A 297 -46.75 19.26 -5.28
N GLU A 298 -47.31 20.42 -5.61
CA GLU A 298 -47.12 21.06 -6.93
C GLU A 298 -45.66 21.43 -7.17
N LEU A 299 -44.93 21.80 -6.12
CA LEU A 299 -43.49 22.03 -6.15
C LEU A 299 -42.67 20.73 -6.05
N ASN A 300 -43.30 19.55 -5.97
CA ASN A 300 -42.63 18.26 -5.83
C ASN A 300 -41.59 18.23 -4.68
N VAL A 301 -41.94 18.81 -3.52
CA VAL A 301 -41.13 18.81 -2.29
C VAL A 301 -41.87 18.14 -1.14
N SER A 302 -41.13 17.64 -0.16
CA SER A 302 -41.72 17.05 1.05
C SER A 302 -42.38 18.12 1.93
N PHE A 303 -43.40 17.74 2.70
CA PHE A 303 -44.12 18.67 3.58
C PHE A 303 -44.30 18.10 4.99
N LEU A 304 -44.03 18.93 5.99
CA LEU A 304 -44.11 18.62 7.42
C LEU A 304 -45.12 19.55 8.11
N GLU A 305 -46.08 18.97 8.83
CA GLU A 305 -47.10 19.74 9.55
C GLU A 305 -46.68 20.03 11.00
N LYS A 306 -46.45 21.30 11.33
CA LYS A 306 -45.92 21.76 12.64
C LYS A 306 -46.81 21.40 13.86
N HIS A 307 -48.10 21.17 13.65
CA HIS A 307 -49.04 20.79 14.71
C HIS A 307 -49.36 19.29 14.75
N SER A 308 -48.69 18.49 13.91
CA SER A 308 -48.84 17.04 13.92
C SER A 308 -48.37 16.46 15.26
N LYS A 309 -49.12 15.48 15.78
CA LYS A 309 -48.68 14.67 16.93
C LYS A 309 -47.46 13.80 16.60
N SER A 310 -47.19 13.55 15.32
CA SER A 310 -46.04 12.78 14.82
C SER A 310 -44.91 13.66 14.25
N LEU A 311 -44.96 14.99 14.41
CA LEU A 311 -44.00 15.95 13.82
C LEU A 311 -42.53 15.49 13.88
N LEU A 312 -42.10 15.00 15.05
CA LEU A 312 -40.72 14.59 15.27
C LEU A 312 -40.37 13.30 14.53
N ASN A 313 -41.29 12.33 14.50
CA ASN A 313 -41.10 11.08 13.77
C ASN A 313 -41.10 11.32 12.26
N ASP A 314 -41.98 12.19 11.78
CA ASP A 314 -42.07 12.56 10.35
C ASP A 314 -40.78 13.24 9.87
N LEU A 315 -40.14 14.06 10.73
CA LEU A 315 -38.84 14.68 10.45
C LEU A 315 -37.71 13.62 10.41
N SER A 316 -37.66 12.70 11.38
CA SER A 316 -36.70 11.59 11.37
C SER A 316 -36.88 10.70 10.13
N GLU A 317 -38.12 10.43 9.72
CA GLU A 317 -38.43 9.64 8.52
C GLU A 317 -37.97 10.36 7.23
N PHE A 318 -38.14 11.69 7.16
CA PHE A 318 -37.60 12.48 6.05
C PHE A 318 -36.08 12.37 5.96
N ILE A 319 -35.37 12.53 7.09
CA ILE A 319 -33.91 12.43 7.18
C ILE A 319 -33.45 11.04 6.72
N TYR A 320 -34.10 9.98 7.20
CA TYR A 320 -33.76 8.61 6.85
C TYR A 320 -34.01 8.31 5.37
N SER A 321 -35.20 8.66 4.86
CA SER A 321 -35.64 8.20 3.54
C SER A 321 -35.12 9.04 2.38
N ASN A 322 -34.88 10.34 2.59
CA ASN A 322 -34.60 11.28 1.49
C ASN A 322 -33.16 11.76 1.47
N LEU A 323 -32.45 11.76 2.60
CA LEU A 323 -31.04 12.19 2.65
C LEU A 323 -30.07 11.04 2.36
N GLY A 324 -30.57 9.85 1.99
CA GLY A 324 -29.77 8.68 1.62
C GLY A 324 -29.06 8.02 2.80
N PHE A 325 -29.46 8.32 4.03
CA PHE A 325 -28.83 7.80 5.24
C PHE A 325 -29.41 6.43 5.65
N GLY A 326 -28.53 5.42 5.75
CA GLY A 326 -28.89 4.05 6.13
C GLY A 326 -28.81 3.06 4.97
N ASP A 327 -29.46 1.90 5.16
CA ASP A 327 -29.56 0.87 4.12
C ASP A 327 -30.38 1.40 2.94
N PHE A 328 -29.97 1.03 1.73
CA PHE A 328 -30.84 1.21 0.58
C PHE A 328 -31.98 0.19 0.64
N ILE A 329 -33.21 0.67 0.75
CA ILE A 329 -34.40 -0.18 0.73
C ILE A 329 -35.01 -0.10 -0.67
N PHE A 330 -34.97 -1.22 -1.39
CA PHE A 330 -35.64 -1.37 -2.67
C PHE A 330 -37.14 -1.56 -2.44
N ARG A 331 -37.98 -0.71 -3.04
CA ARG A 331 -39.42 -0.64 -2.85
C ARG A 331 -40.17 -0.65 -4.16
N ASP A 332 -41.34 -1.27 -4.13
CA ASP A 332 -42.32 -1.16 -5.22
C ASP A 332 -43.11 0.17 -5.17
N TYR A 333 -43.96 0.40 -6.17
CA TYR A 333 -44.85 1.58 -6.21
C TYR A 333 -45.89 1.62 -5.09
N ALA A 334 -46.16 0.48 -4.43
CA ALA A 334 -47.06 0.39 -3.27
C ALA A 334 -46.33 0.68 -1.94
N GLY A 335 -44.99 0.81 -1.96
CA GLY A 335 -44.15 1.08 -0.79
C GLY A 335 -43.65 -0.17 -0.06
N ASN A 336 -43.93 -1.37 -0.55
CA ASN A 336 -43.48 -2.63 0.05
C ASN A 336 -41.97 -2.81 -0.15
N GLU A 337 -41.29 -3.33 0.86
CA GLU A 337 -39.86 -3.66 0.80
C GLU A 337 -39.64 -4.95 0.00
N ILE A 338 -38.85 -4.85 -1.08
CA ILE A 338 -38.48 -5.96 -1.96
C ILE A 338 -37.11 -6.52 -1.58
N ALA A 339 -36.15 -5.63 -1.30
CA ALA A 339 -34.80 -5.98 -0.91
C ALA A 339 -34.17 -4.85 -0.11
N ARG A 340 -33.04 -5.16 0.55
CA ARG A 340 -32.27 -4.23 1.36
C ARG A 340 -30.78 -4.43 1.10
N ALA A 341 -30.06 -3.32 1.05
CA ALA A 341 -28.62 -3.30 0.90
C ALA A 341 -27.98 -2.29 1.85
N SER A 342 -27.13 -2.79 2.74
CA SER A 342 -26.44 -2.00 3.77
C SER A 342 -25.12 -1.43 3.22
N THR A 343 -24.47 -2.17 2.31
CA THR A 343 -23.17 -1.79 1.71
C THR A 343 -23.28 -1.60 0.19
N ILE A 344 -22.31 -0.89 -0.42
CA ILE A 344 -22.14 -0.85 -1.89
C ILE A 344 -22.01 -2.29 -2.45
N GLY A 345 -21.33 -3.14 -1.67
CA GLY A 345 -21.26 -4.59 -1.78
C GLY A 345 -22.58 -5.26 -2.13
N GLU A 346 -23.47 -5.23 -1.13
CA GLU A 346 -24.81 -5.80 -1.16
C GLU A 346 -25.69 -5.12 -2.19
N PHE A 347 -25.56 -3.80 -2.37
CA PHE A 347 -26.34 -3.04 -3.33
C PHE A 347 -26.12 -3.55 -4.75
N GLU A 348 -24.88 -3.81 -5.14
CA GLU A 348 -24.56 -4.42 -6.43
C GLU A 348 -25.20 -5.81 -6.61
N GLN A 349 -25.12 -6.67 -5.58
CA GLN A 349 -25.73 -8.01 -5.62
C GLN A 349 -27.25 -7.90 -5.75
N ARG A 350 -27.90 -7.06 -4.95
CA ARG A 350 -29.35 -6.86 -5.01
C ARG A 350 -29.81 -6.27 -6.32
N LEU A 351 -29.01 -5.40 -6.95
CA LEU A 351 -29.36 -4.84 -8.26
C LEU A 351 -29.57 -5.91 -9.34
N GLN A 352 -28.88 -7.05 -9.21
CA GLN A 352 -29.02 -8.21 -10.11
C GLN A 352 -30.34 -8.96 -9.91
N GLU A 353 -30.93 -8.88 -8.73
CA GLU A 353 -32.08 -9.69 -8.32
C GLU A 353 -33.41 -8.91 -8.35
N ILE A 354 -33.38 -7.57 -8.29
CA ILE A 354 -34.60 -6.75 -8.17
C ILE A 354 -35.44 -6.70 -9.47
N PRO A 355 -36.78 -6.61 -9.36
CA PRO A 355 -37.66 -6.42 -10.50
C PRO A 355 -37.44 -5.08 -11.23
N ASP A 356 -37.66 -5.06 -12.54
CA ASP A 356 -37.51 -3.87 -13.41
C ASP A 356 -38.38 -2.69 -12.93
N GLU A 357 -39.59 -2.96 -12.44
CA GLU A 357 -40.50 -1.94 -11.92
C GLU A 357 -39.92 -1.21 -10.69
N THR A 358 -39.18 -1.95 -9.85
CA THR A 358 -38.48 -1.41 -8.67
C THR A 358 -37.28 -0.59 -9.10
N LEU A 359 -36.49 -1.06 -10.09
CA LEU A 359 -35.38 -0.31 -10.67
C LEU A 359 -35.86 1.06 -11.20
N SER A 360 -36.92 1.05 -12.00
CA SER A 360 -37.54 2.25 -12.56
C SER A 360 -38.03 3.22 -11.47
N TYR A 361 -38.68 2.68 -10.43
CA TYR A 361 -39.22 3.47 -9.32
C TYR A 361 -38.13 4.30 -8.63
N HIS A 362 -36.99 3.68 -8.34
CA HIS A 362 -35.85 4.31 -7.66
C HIS A 362 -35.03 5.22 -8.58
N SER A 363 -34.81 4.80 -9.83
CA SER A 363 -34.07 5.56 -10.84
C SER A 363 -34.74 6.91 -11.13
N ARG A 364 -36.05 6.90 -11.45
CA ARG A 364 -36.81 8.13 -11.74
C ARG A 364 -36.90 9.12 -10.58
N ARG A 365 -36.70 8.64 -9.35
CA ARG A 365 -36.74 9.45 -8.13
C ARG A 365 -35.35 9.83 -7.61
N ASN A 366 -34.29 9.51 -8.36
CA ASN A 366 -32.92 9.81 -7.99
C ASN A 366 -32.49 9.20 -6.64
N HIS A 367 -33.10 8.09 -6.23
CA HIS A 367 -32.79 7.45 -4.95
C HIS A 367 -31.35 6.90 -4.94
N PHE A 368 -30.86 6.38 -6.07
CA PHE A 368 -29.49 5.86 -6.19
C PHE A 368 -28.43 6.95 -6.02
N SER A 369 -28.60 8.08 -6.70
CA SER A 369 -27.69 9.22 -6.58
C SER A 369 -27.74 9.85 -5.19
N ALA A 370 -28.93 9.94 -4.55
CA ALA A 370 -29.06 10.39 -3.17
C ALA A 370 -28.29 9.48 -2.18
N TRP A 371 -28.38 8.16 -2.34
CA TRP A 371 -27.67 7.20 -1.49
C TRP A 371 -26.14 7.25 -1.67
N LEU A 372 -25.67 7.51 -2.89
CA LEU A 372 -24.25 7.74 -3.18
C LEU A 372 -23.73 9.06 -2.61
N ILE A 373 -24.51 10.15 -2.71
CA ILE A 373 -24.16 11.46 -2.12
C ILE A 373 -24.01 11.34 -0.61
N ALA A 374 -24.90 10.59 0.06
CA ALA A 374 -24.82 10.34 1.49
C ALA A 374 -23.54 9.58 1.90
N ARG A 375 -23.00 8.75 0.99
CA ARG A 375 -21.72 8.02 1.15
C ARG A 375 -20.50 8.78 0.62
N GLY A 376 -20.67 10.02 0.16
CA GLY A 376 -19.58 10.89 -0.31
C GLY A 376 -19.19 10.69 -1.78
N GLU A 377 -19.93 9.88 -2.54
CA GLU A 377 -19.63 9.54 -3.95
C GLU A 377 -20.28 10.54 -4.93
N ILE A 378 -19.96 11.83 -4.80
CA ILE A 378 -20.67 12.90 -5.51
C ILE A 378 -20.45 12.86 -7.02
N GLU A 379 -19.21 12.65 -7.47
CA GLU A 379 -18.89 12.61 -8.91
C GLU A 379 -19.67 11.49 -9.60
N VAL A 380 -19.73 10.33 -8.95
CA VAL A 380 -20.46 9.17 -9.43
C VAL A 380 -21.97 9.43 -9.40
N ALA A 381 -22.49 9.99 -8.29
CA ALA A 381 -23.90 10.34 -8.19
C ALA A 381 -24.33 11.35 -9.27
N ARG A 382 -23.49 12.34 -9.58
CA ARG A 382 -23.71 13.31 -10.66
C ARG A 382 -23.66 12.66 -12.04
N TYR A 383 -22.84 11.63 -12.22
CA TYR A 383 -22.75 10.89 -13.46
C TYR A 383 -23.97 9.99 -13.69
N ILE A 384 -24.51 9.33 -12.65
CA ILE A 384 -25.68 8.44 -12.79
C ILE A 384 -26.96 9.22 -13.04
N ARG A 385 -27.13 10.36 -12.36
CA ARG A 385 -28.41 11.08 -12.29
C ARG A 385 -29.05 11.52 -13.62
N PRO A 386 -28.31 11.91 -14.67
CA PRO A 386 -28.89 12.29 -15.95
C PRO A 386 -29.49 11.12 -16.72
N PHE A 387 -29.12 9.89 -16.38
CA PHE A 387 -29.52 8.69 -17.10
C PHE A 387 -30.75 8.06 -16.45
N HIS A 388 -31.83 7.99 -17.21
CA HIS A 388 -33.03 7.24 -16.88
C HIS A 388 -33.28 6.14 -17.91
N VAL A 389 -34.23 5.22 -17.65
CA VAL A 389 -34.56 4.13 -18.57
C VAL A 389 -34.81 4.62 -20.01
N GLU A 390 -35.33 5.84 -20.17
CA GLU A 390 -35.58 6.48 -21.45
C GLU A 390 -34.30 6.70 -22.27
N ASP A 391 -33.16 6.94 -21.63
CA ASP A 391 -31.84 7.12 -22.27
C ASP A 391 -31.22 5.78 -22.74
N PHE A 392 -31.73 4.66 -22.20
CA PHE A 392 -31.35 3.30 -22.60
C PHE A 392 -32.34 2.70 -23.63
N GLY A 393 -33.09 3.54 -24.34
CA GLY A 393 -34.08 3.10 -25.32
C GLY A 393 -35.24 2.30 -24.70
N GLY A 394 -35.48 2.46 -23.39
CA GLY A 394 -36.49 1.71 -22.64
C GLY A 394 -36.05 0.31 -22.19
N SER A 395 -34.76 -0.04 -22.32
CA SER A 395 -34.23 -1.33 -21.85
C SER A 395 -33.78 -1.26 -20.39
N PHE A 396 -34.48 -1.99 -19.51
CA PHE A 396 -34.11 -2.14 -18.11
C PHE A 396 -32.82 -2.93 -17.90
N ASP A 397 -32.51 -3.88 -18.79
CA ASP A 397 -31.27 -4.66 -18.72
C ASP A 397 -30.04 -3.78 -18.94
N LEU A 398 -30.09 -2.87 -19.92
CA LEU A 398 -28.99 -1.93 -20.17
C LEU A 398 -28.80 -0.92 -19.02
N GLU A 399 -29.90 -0.42 -18.43
CA GLU A 399 -29.86 0.45 -17.25
C GLU A 399 -29.24 -0.29 -16.05
N ARG A 400 -29.61 -1.55 -15.83
CA ARG A 400 -29.08 -2.41 -14.76
C ARG A 400 -27.60 -2.67 -14.97
N GLU A 401 -27.16 -3.06 -16.17
CA GLU A 401 -25.75 -3.27 -16.49
C GLU A 401 -24.91 -2.01 -16.31
N PHE A 402 -25.44 -0.85 -16.74
CA PHE A 402 -24.81 0.45 -16.54
C PHE A 402 -24.59 0.74 -15.05
N LEU A 403 -25.63 0.62 -14.23
CA LEU A 403 -25.55 0.86 -12.79
C LEU A 403 -24.58 -0.11 -12.12
N ILE A 404 -24.65 -1.42 -12.41
CA ILE A 404 -23.70 -2.41 -11.88
C ILE A 404 -22.26 -2.03 -12.25
N GLY A 405 -22.01 -1.65 -13.51
CA GLY A 405 -20.69 -1.20 -13.97
C GLY A 405 -20.16 -0.02 -13.16
N ILE A 406 -21.00 0.97 -12.90
CA ILE A 406 -20.63 2.15 -12.11
C ILE A 406 -20.34 1.79 -10.65
N PHE A 407 -21.20 1.01 -9.98
CA PHE A 407 -20.97 0.62 -8.59
C PHE A 407 -19.74 -0.29 -8.43
N ARG A 408 -19.45 -1.14 -9.42
CA ARG A 408 -18.17 -1.89 -9.51
C ARG A 408 -16.98 -0.96 -9.63
N GLU A 409 -17.07 0.07 -10.47
CA GLU A 409 -16.00 1.05 -10.63
C GLU A 409 -15.76 1.84 -9.33
N VAL A 410 -16.81 2.28 -8.63
CA VAL A 410 -16.69 2.93 -7.31
C VAL A 410 -15.97 2.03 -6.32
N ARG A 411 -16.33 0.74 -6.28
CA ARG A 411 -15.70 -0.25 -5.40
C ARG A 411 -14.23 -0.43 -5.76
N ALA A 412 -13.93 -0.66 -7.04
CA ALA A 412 -12.57 -0.86 -7.55
C ALA A 412 -11.68 0.36 -7.29
N ARG A 413 -12.22 1.58 -7.40
CA ARG A 413 -11.50 2.83 -7.04
C ARG A 413 -11.18 2.91 -5.55
N LYS A 414 -12.06 2.43 -4.67
CA LYS A 414 -11.83 2.41 -3.21
C LYS A 414 -10.84 1.34 -2.75
N SER A 415 -10.87 0.18 -3.39
CA SER A 415 -9.97 -0.92 -3.07
C SER A 415 -8.59 -0.77 -3.73
N ARG A 416 -8.48 -0.01 -4.83
CA ARG A 416 -7.21 0.25 -5.53
C ARG A 416 -6.15 0.81 -4.58
N GLY A 417 -5.01 0.13 -4.51
CA GLY A 417 -3.84 0.57 -3.75
C GLY A 417 -3.91 0.27 -2.25
N ASN A 418 -5.05 -0.23 -1.75
CA ASN A 418 -5.25 -0.62 -0.36
C ASN A 418 -5.14 -2.14 -0.18
N ILE A 419 -4.79 -2.55 1.03
CA ILE A 419 -4.91 -3.94 1.46
C ILE A 419 -6.28 -4.10 2.10
N ILE A 420 -7.10 -4.98 1.53
CA ILE A 420 -8.45 -5.25 2.03
C ILE A 420 -8.44 -6.49 2.92
N SER A 421 -9.18 -6.44 4.03
CA SER A 421 -9.43 -7.65 4.82
C SER A 421 -10.34 -8.59 4.04
N PHE A 422 -10.09 -9.89 4.15
CA PHE A 422 -10.86 -10.93 3.46
C PHE A 422 -12.33 -10.91 3.91
N ASP A 423 -13.24 -10.95 2.94
CA ASP A 423 -14.66 -11.14 3.11
C ASP A 423 -15.12 -12.27 2.17
N ALA A 424 -15.96 -13.18 2.64
CA ALA A 424 -16.51 -14.25 1.80
C ALA A 424 -17.31 -13.70 0.61
N ALA A 425 -17.94 -12.52 0.77
CA ALA A 425 -18.63 -11.83 -0.32
C ALA A 425 -17.68 -11.11 -1.30
N ASN A 426 -16.40 -10.93 -0.93
CA ASN A 426 -15.37 -10.35 -1.78
C ASN A 426 -14.01 -11.05 -1.58
N PRO A 427 -13.77 -12.18 -2.25
CA PRO A 427 -12.53 -12.96 -2.12
C PRO A 427 -11.30 -12.27 -2.75
N GLY A 428 -11.47 -11.09 -3.36
CA GLY A 428 -10.43 -10.28 -4.00
C GLY A 428 -10.56 -10.22 -5.51
N GLY A 429 -10.72 -9.01 -6.04
CA GLY A 429 -10.76 -8.71 -7.47
C GLY A 429 -9.37 -8.64 -8.14
N GLU A 430 -9.35 -8.38 -9.45
CA GLU A 430 -8.10 -8.05 -10.15
C GLU A 430 -7.50 -6.76 -9.57
N ASN A 431 -6.19 -6.79 -9.28
CA ASN A 431 -5.43 -5.69 -8.66
C ASN A 431 -5.79 -5.40 -7.19
N GLU A 432 -6.52 -6.29 -6.51
CA GLU A 432 -6.74 -6.22 -5.07
C GLU A 432 -5.76 -7.13 -4.32
N ILE A 433 -5.28 -6.63 -3.18
CA ILE A 433 -4.45 -7.39 -2.25
C ILE A 433 -5.28 -7.72 -1.02
N VAL A 434 -5.40 -9.00 -0.70
CA VAL A 434 -6.30 -9.47 0.36
C VAL A 434 -5.52 -9.91 1.59
N ARG A 435 -6.05 -9.64 2.78
CA ARG A 435 -5.51 -10.12 4.06
C ARG A 435 -6.45 -11.13 4.70
N LEU A 436 -5.99 -12.37 4.83
CA LEU A 436 -6.73 -13.50 5.42
C LEU A 436 -6.67 -13.51 6.95
N SER A 437 -5.56 -13.07 7.53
CA SER A 437 -5.37 -12.96 8.98
C SER A 437 -4.62 -11.68 9.36
N GLU A 438 -4.86 -11.20 10.59
CA GLU A 438 -4.27 -9.97 11.09
C GLU A 438 -2.77 -10.07 11.38
N GLY A 439 -2.14 -8.92 11.61
CA GLY A 439 -0.72 -8.81 11.95
C GLY A 439 0.11 -8.15 10.85
N SER A 440 1.44 -8.25 10.99
CA SER A 440 2.38 -7.69 10.02
C SER A 440 2.36 -8.49 8.70
N LEU A 441 2.83 -7.86 7.63
CA LEU A 441 2.96 -8.45 6.29
C LEU A 441 4.37 -9.00 6.01
N GLY A 442 5.30 -8.87 6.96
CA GLY A 442 6.70 -9.20 6.75
C GLY A 442 7.39 -8.28 5.73
N GLY A 443 8.64 -8.57 5.40
CA GLY A 443 9.47 -7.75 4.51
C GLY A 443 8.97 -7.73 3.06
N LYS A 444 8.79 -8.92 2.46
CA LYS A 444 8.35 -9.05 1.06
C LYS A 444 6.92 -8.56 0.88
N GLY A 445 6.03 -8.88 1.83
CA GLY A 445 4.64 -8.42 1.80
C GLY A 445 4.51 -6.90 1.87
N ARG A 446 5.34 -6.22 2.68
CA ARG A 446 5.42 -4.75 2.68
C ARG A 446 5.89 -4.19 1.33
N GLY A 447 6.88 -4.82 0.69
CA GLY A 447 7.34 -4.43 -0.64
C GLY A 447 6.24 -4.56 -1.71
N ILE A 448 5.49 -5.66 -1.72
CA ILE A 448 4.37 -5.86 -2.64
C ILE A 448 3.23 -4.86 -2.39
N ALA A 449 2.87 -4.65 -1.11
CA ALA A 449 1.88 -3.65 -0.74
C ALA A 449 2.29 -2.23 -1.19
N PHE A 450 3.58 -1.90 -1.01
CA PHE A 450 4.14 -0.63 -1.46
C PHE A 450 4.03 -0.47 -2.98
N LEU A 451 4.39 -1.49 -3.77
CA LEU A 451 4.24 -1.48 -5.22
C LEU A 451 2.79 -1.26 -5.64
N ASN A 452 1.83 -1.93 -4.99
CA ASN A 452 0.43 -1.79 -5.32
C ASN A 452 -0.06 -0.35 -5.13
N ALA A 453 0.30 0.26 -4.00
CA ALA A 453 -0.04 1.64 -3.73
C ALA A 453 0.62 2.62 -4.72
N LEU A 454 1.89 2.38 -5.06
CA LEU A 454 2.65 3.19 -6.00
C LEU A 454 2.09 3.12 -7.42
N PHE A 455 1.78 1.91 -7.90
CA PHE A 455 1.26 1.68 -9.26
C PHE A 455 -0.10 2.33 -9.49
N VAL A 456 -0.98 2.24 -8.50
CA VAL A 456 -2.27 2.92 -8.51
C VAL A 456 -2.10 4.43 -8.52
N THR A 457 -1.19 4.93 -7.71
CA THR A 457 -1.00 6.38 -7.55
C THR A 457 -0.39 7.03 -8.81
N MET A 458 0.46 6.28 -9.53
CA MET A 458 1.20 6.76 -10.70
C MET A 458 0.56 6.43 -12.05
N GLU A 459 -0.55 5.68 -12.07
CA GLU A 459 -1.28 5.34 -13.32
C GLU A 459 -0.37 4.70 -14.39
N LEU A 460 0.64 3.92 -13.97
CA LEU A 460 1.66 3.32 -14.84
C LEU A 460 1.06 2.43 -15.95
N GLU A 461 -0.14 1.91 -15.75
CA GLU A 461 -0.91 1.14 -16.72
C GLU A 461 -1.23 1.93 -18.01
N GLU A 462 -1.36 3.27 -17.94
CA GLU A 462 -1.68 4.09 -19.12
C GLU A 462 -0.43 4.39 -19.97
N LYS A 463 0.74 4.46 -19.35
CA LYS A 463 2.00 4.88 -19.98
C LYS A 463 2.53 3.88 -21.02
N PHE A 464 2.28 2.58 -20.86
CA PHE A 464 2.89 1.52 -21.67
C PHE A 464 1.89 0.77 -22.59
N GLN A 465 0.73 1.36 -22.90
CA GLN A 465 -0.25 0.74 -23.80
C GLN A 465 0.37 0.36 -25.17
N PRO A 466 0.06 -0.83 -25.72
CA PRO A 466 -0.97 -1.79 -25.29
C PRO A 466 -0.48 -2.88 -24.32
N VAL A 467 0.65 -2.68 -23.64
CA VAL A 467 1.17 -3.62 -22.62
C VAL A 467 0.53 -3.32 -21.26
N LYS A 468 0.14 -4.37 -20.54
CA LYS A 468 -0.32 -4.23 -19.14
C LYS A 468 0.86 -4.36 -18.19
N ILE A 469 0.88 -3.55 -17.15
CA ILE A 469 1.80 -3.68 -16.01
C ILE A 469 0.94 -4.07 -14.80
N LYS A 470 1.25 -5.20 -14.16
CA LYS A 470 0.45 -5.74 -13.07
C LYS A 470 1.32 -6.27 -11.93
N ILE A 471 0.69 -6.43 -10.76
CA ILE A 471 1.16 -7.32 -9.70
C ILE A 471 0.26 -8.56 -9.77
N PRO A 472 0.80 -9.80 -9.65
CA PRO A 472 -0.04 -10.99 -9.62
C PRO A 472 -1.05 -10.93 -8.47
N ARG A 473 -2.20 -11.60 -8.61
CA ARG A 473 -3.19 -11.66 -7.53
C ARG A 473 -2.53 -12.20 -6.26
N THR A 474 -2.67 -11.47 -5.16
CA THR A 474 -1.90 -11.73 -3.93
C THR A 474 -2.81 -11.68 -2.70
N ALA A 475 -2.69 -12.69 -1.85
CA ALA A 475 -3.30 -12.73 -0.52
C ALA A 475 -2.22 -12.96 0.56
N PHE A 476 -2.48 -12.45 1.77
CA PHE A 476 -1.55 -12.54 2.90
C PHE A 476 -2.17 -13.25 4.09
N ILE A 477 -1.39 -14.12 4.72
CA ILE A 477 -1.63 -14.66 6.06
C ILE A 477 -0.69 -13.91 7.00
N GLY A 478 -1.22 -12.95 7.75
CA GLY A 478 -0.47 -12.09 8.67
C GLY A 478 0.13 -12.85 9.85
N THR A 479 1.11 -12.22 10.50
CA THR A 479 1.91 -12.84 11.58
C THR A 479 1.12 -13.31 12.80
N ALA A 480 -0.11 -12.82 13.01
CA ALA A 480 -0.93 -13.26 14.15
C ALA A 480 -1.31 -14.74 14.04
N GLU A 481 -1.48 -15.26 12.82
CA GLU A 481 -1.71 -16.70 12.61
C GLU A 481 -0.47 -17.50 13.00
N PHE A 482 0.73 -17.06 12.63
CA PHE A 482 1.98 -17.73 12.99
C PHE A 482 2.15 -17.86 14.52
N ASP A 483 1.91 -16.76 15.25
CA ASP A 483 1.95 -16.76 16.72
C ASP A 483 0.93 -17.75 17.31
N THR A 484 -0.30 -17.74 16.77
CA THR A 484 -1.39 -18.61 17.22
C THR A 484 -1.07 -20.08 16.94
N PHE A 485 -0.59 -20.38 15.74
CA PHE A 485 -0.21 -21.71 15.29
C PHE A 485 0.88 -22.33 16.18
N LEU A 486 1.96 -21.58 16.47
CA LEU A 486 3.03 -22.08 17.34
C LEU A 486 2.54 -22.36 18.76
N LYS A 487 1.70 -21.47 19.31
CA LYS A 487 1.17 -21.56 20.67
C LYS A 487 0.20 -22.72 20.83
N ASP A 488 -0.80 -22.82 19.97
CA ASP A 488 -1.87 -23.81 20.09
C ASP A 488 -1.35 -25.24 19.88
N ASN A 489 -0.35 -25.40 19.01
CA ASN A 489 0.29 -26.70 18.74
C ASN A 489 1.47 -27.02 19.67
N LYS A 490 1.82 -26.11 20.60
CA LYS A 490 2.96 -26.23 21.54
C LYS A 490 4.27 -26.58 20.84
N LEU A 491 4.54 -25.95 19.70
CA LEU A 491 5.69 -26.29 18.85
C LEU A 491 7.00 -25.75 19.42
N GLN A 492 6.98 -24.61 20.11
CA GLN A 492 8.19 -23.98 20.66
C GLN A 492 8.97 -24.91 21.61
N GLU A 493 8.31 -25.72 22.43
CA GLU A 493 8.96 -26.67 23.35
C GLU A 493 9.58 -27.87 22.62
N LYS A 494 9.08 -28.22 21.43
CA LYS A 494 9.46 -29.44 20.70
C LYS A 494 10.66 -29.26 19.76
N ILE A 495 11.00 -28.02 19.41
CA ILE A 495 11.88 -27.72 18.26
C ILE A 495 13.27 -27.21 18.62
N VAL A 496 13.54 -26.88 19.89
CA VAL A 496 14.78 -26.22 20.33
C VAL A 496 16.04 -27.02 19.98
N GLU A 497 15.97 -28.35 19.94
CA GLU A 497 17.10 -29.24 19.61
C GLU A 497 16.77 -30.32 18.57
N ALA A 498 15.69 -30.13 17.80
CA ALA A 498 15.24 -31.10 16.82
C ALA A 498 16.01 -31.03 15.49
N ASP A 499 16.07 -32.18 14.80
CA ASP A 499 16.52 -32.26 13.41
C ASP A 499 15.45 -31.73 12.44
N ASP A 500 15.87 -31.38 11.24
CA ASP A 500 15.01 -30.75 10.25
C ASP A 500 13.85 -31.66 9.80
N GLU A 501 14.07 -32.97 9.76
CA GLU A 501 13.03 -33.95 9.40
C GLU A 501 11.94 -34.06 10.47
N PHE A 502 12.31 -34.05 11.75
CA PHE A 502 11.35 -34.00 12.85
C PHE A 502 10.56 -32.68 12.82
N ILE A 503 11.23 -31.55 12.58
CA ILE A 503 10.58 -30.23 12.50
C ILE A 503 9.53 -30.23 11.39
N LYS A 504 9.88 -30.67 10.17
CA LYS A 504 8.92 -30.74 9.05
C LYS A 504 7.68 -31.58 9.41
N ARG A 505 7.87 -32.77 9.97
CA ARG A 505 6.77 -33.66 10.37
C ARG A 505 5.90 -33.04 11.47
N ALA A 506 6.51 -32.48 12.50
CA ALA A 506 5.79 -31.84 13.60
C ALA A 506 4.92 -30.66 13.12
N PHE A 507 5.40 -29.89 12.15
CA PHE A 507 4.64 -28.80 11.54
C PHE A 507 3.50 -29.28 10.63
N LEU A 508 3.70 -30.37 9.86
CA LEU A 508 2.65 -30.95 9.03
C LEU A 508 1.50 -31.56 9.87
N GLU A 509 1.84 -32.22 10.98
CA GLU A 509 0.87 -32.79 11.94
C GLU A 509 0.10 -31.72 12.74
N ALA A 510 0.64 -30.51 12.83
CA ALA A 510 0.00 -29.39 13.51
C ALA A 510 -1.20 -28.83 12.71
N SER A 511 -2.15 -28.21 13.42
CA SER A 511 -3.38 -27.66 12.83
C SER A 511 -3.34 -26.14 12.77
N LEU A 512 -3.75 -25.56 11.63
CA LEU A 512 -4.01 -24.13 11.48
C LEU A 512 -5.28 -23.73 12.24
N SER A 513 -5.47 -22.42 12.49
CA SER A 513 -6.66 -21.94 13.19
C SER A 513 -7.94 -22.23 12.39
N ALA A 514 -9.03 -22.56 13.10
CA ALA A 514 -10.31 -22.86 12.45
C ALA A 514 -10.82 -21.70 11.57
N SER A 515 -10.56 -20.45 12.00
CA SER A 515 -10.92 -19.27 11.22
C SER A 515 -10.13 -19.15 9.93
N LEU A 516 -8.83 -19.48 9.93
CA LEU A 516 -8.05 -19.47 8.71
C LEU A 516 -8.48 -20.59 7.76
N LEU A 517 -8.74 -21.80 8.27
CA LEU A 517 -9.18 -22.94 7.46
C LEU A 517 -10.46 -22.62 6.67
N GLU A 518 -11.45 -22.00 7.31
CA GLU A 518 -12.68 -21.56 6.65
C GLU A 518 -12.39 -20.54 5.53
N LYS A 519 -11.55 -19.54 5.80
CA LYS A 519 -11.18 -18.52 4.81
C LYS A 519 -10.40 -19.11 3.63
N LEU A 520 -9.48 -20.05 3.87
CA LEU A 520 -8.72 -20.73 2.82
C LEU A 520 -9.62 -21.57 1.92
N SER A 521 -10.63 -22.24 2.50
CA SER A 521 -11.62 -22.98 1.74
C SER A 521 -12.40 -22.07 0.78
N VAL A 522 -12.96 -20.96 1.30
CA VAL A 522 -13.69 -19.97 0.48
C VAL A 522 -12.79 -19.30 -0.55
N TYR A 523 -11.53 -19.02 -0.21
CA TYR A 523 -10.54 -18.50 -1.14
C TYR A 523 -10.31 -19.46 -2.32
N LEU A 524 -10.19 -20.76 -2.06
CA LEU A 524 -9.98 -21.78 -3.09
C LEU A 524 -11.20 -22.04 -3.98
N GLU A 525 -12.42 -21.73 -3.53
CA GLU A 525 -13.61 -21.77 -4.42
C GLU A 525 -13.47 -20.82 -5.61
N HIS A 526 -12.79 -19.69 -5.41
CA HIS A 526 -12.64 -18.64 -6.40
C HIS A 526 -11.29 -18.68 -7.14
N VAL A 527 -10.31 -19.40 -6.61
CA VAL A 527 -8.91 -19.40 -7.08
C VAL A 527 -8.53 -20.77 -7.64
N THR A 528 -8.51 -20.88 -8.97
CA THR A 528 -8.21 -22.13 -9.70
C THR A 528 -6.89 -22.11 -10.48
N HIS A 529 -6.15 -21.00 -10.43
CA HIS A 529 -4.83 -20.87 -11.05
C HIS A 529 -3.71 -21.39 -10.14
N PRO A 530 -2.52 -21.72 -10.67
CA PRO A 530 -1.38 -22.13 -9.86
C PRO A 530 -0.93 -21.06 -8.86
N LEU A 531 -0.46 -21.48 -7.67
CA LEU A 531 -0.16 -20.62 -6.53
C LEU A 531 1.29 -20.77 -6.05
N ALA A 532 1.99 -19.66 -5.85
CA ALA A 532 3.23 -19.57 -5.11
C ALA A 532 2.95 -19.22 -3.65
N ILE A 533 3.43 -20.07 -2.74
CA ILE A 533 3.30 -19.94 -1.29
C ILE A 533 4.66 -19.48 -0.77
N ARG A 534 4.79 -18.17 -0.53
CA ARG A 534 6.08 -17.52 -0.24
C ARG A 534 6.17 -17.16 1.23
N SER A 535 7.35 -17.38 1.81
CA SER A 535 7.77 -16.85 3.11
C SER A 535 7.98 -15.34 3.05
N SER A 536 7.52 -14.62 4.07
CA SER A 536 7.77 -13.19 4.27
C SER A 536 8.09 -12.94 5.74
N GLY A 537 9.38 -13.05 6.09
CA GLY A 537 9.86 -12.84 7.45
C GLY A 537 9.83 -11.37 7.88
N LEU A 538 9.75 -11.08 9.18
CA LEU A 538 9.81 -9.70 9.67
C LEU A 538 11.16 -9.06 9.35
N LEU A 539 12.24 -9.83 9.52
CA LEU A 539 13.62 -9.40 9.34
C LEU A 539 14.06 -9.34 7.86
N GLU A 540 13.37 -10.06 6.95
CA GLU A 540 13.60 -10.02 5.49
C GLU A 540 13.52 -8.63 4.86
N GLY A 541 12.78 -7.71 5.49
CA GLY A 541 12.61 -6.34 5.00
C GLY A 541 13.39 -5.29 5.79
N SER A 542 14.32 -5.71 6.66
CA SER A 542 15.15 -4.76 7.39
C SER A 542 16.22 -4.18 6.44
N GLN A 543 16.34 -2.85 6.38
CA GLN A 543 17.40 -2.19 5.60
C GLN A 543 18.81 -2.48 6.16
N ALA A 544 18.89 -2.96 7.40
CA ALA A 544 20.14 -3.15 8.12
C ALA A 544 20.82 -4.50 7.83
N GLN A 545 20.08 -5.57 7.49
CA GLN A 545 20.64 -6.90 7.22
C GLN A 545 19.75 -7.71 6.26
N PRO A 546 20.25 -8.12 5.08
CA PRO A 546 19.44 -8.86 4.11
C PRO A 546 19.27 -10.33 4.52
N PHE A 547 18.04 -10.77 4.74
CA PHE A 547 17.63 -12.15 5.06
C PHE A 547 17.18 -12.93 3.80
N ALA A 548 17.72 -12.59 2.63
CA ALA A 548 17.19 -13.08 1.35
C ALA A 548 17.62 -14.54 1.06
N GLY A 549 16.66 -15.37 0.66
CA GLY A 549 16.92 -16.73 0.14
C GLY A 549 17.04 -17.84 1.18
N ILE A 550 16.81 -17.54 2.46
CA ILE A 550 16.94 -18.50 3.57
C ILE A 550 15.66 -19.34 3.74
N TYR A 551 14.49 -18.70 3.58
CA TYR A 551 13.21 -19.35 3.79
C TYR A 551 12.65 -19.93 2.49
N GLN A 552 11.87 -21.00 2.62
CA GLN A 552 11.38 -21.75 1.48
C GLN A 552 10.17 -21.06 0.82
N THR A 553 10.00 -21.34 -0.48
CA THR A 553 8.83 -20.98 -1.27
C THR A 553 8.36 -22.23 -1.99
N PHE A 554 7.06 -22.49 -1.99
CA PHE A 554 6.48 -23.68 -2.64
C PHE A 554 5.55 -23.26 -3.77
N MET A 555 5.64 -23.91 -4.93
CA MET A 555 4.75 -23.68 -6.06
C MET A 555 3.74 -24.81 -6.17
N LEU A 556 2.44 -24.49 -6.13
CA LEU A 556 1.35 -25.45 -6.18
C LEU A 556 0.63 -25.36 -7.54
N PRO A 557 0.44 -26.49 -8.25
CA PRO A 557 -0.37 -26.56 -9.47
C PRO A 557 -1.82 -26.12 -9.28
N ASN A 558 -2.39 -26.35 -8.08
CA ASN A 558 -3.76 -25.98 -7.71
C ASN A 558 -4.85 -26.43 -8.71
N ASN A 559 -4.63 -27.58 -9.38
CA ASN A 559 -5.46 -28.06 -10.49
C ASN A 559 -6.17 -29.41 -10.22
N HIS A 560 -6.09 -29.94 -9.00
CA HIS A 560 -6.78 -31.17 -8.65
C HIS A 560 -8.31 -30.96 -8.66
N PRO A 561 -9.11 -31.88 -9.24
CA PRO A 561 -10.57 -31.69 -9.37
C PRO A 561 -11.31 -31.67 -8.03
N ASN A 562 -10.79 -32.37 -7.02
CA ASN A 562 -11.30 -32.28 -5.64
C ASN A 562 -10.70 -31.07 -4.91
N GLN A 563 -11.56 -30.18 -4.41
CA GLN A 563 -11.22 -29.01 -3.61
C GLN A 563 -10.55 -29.37 -2.29
N ASP A 564 -10.96 -30.45 -1.62
CA ASP A 564 -10.38 -30.86 -0.33
C ASP A 564 -8.88 -31.17 -0.47
N VAL A 565 -8.50 -31.79 -1.59
CA VAL A 565 -7.10 -32.10 -1.90
C VAL A 565 -6.30 -30.83 -2.18
N ARG A 566 -6.90 -29.86 -2.90
CA ARG A 566 -6.28 -28.55 -3.14
C ARG A 566 -6.08 -27.79 -1.83
N GLN A 567 -7.07 -27.84 -0.95
CA GLN A 567 -7.00 -27.23 0.37
C GLN A 567 -5.91 -27.89 1.20
N GLN A 568 -5.82 -29.22 1.24
CA GLN A 568 -4.76 -29.94 1.95
C GLN A 568 -3.37 -29.53 1.46
N HIS A 569 -3.12 -29.50 0.15
CA HIS A 569 -1.83 -29.06 -0.40
C HIS A 569 -1.48 -27.61 -0.02
N LEU A 570 -2.49 -26.73 0.02
CA LEU A 570 -2.30 -25.34 0.44
C LEU A 570 -1.95 -25.23 1.93
N GLU A 571 -2.66 -25.97 2.79
CA GLU A 571 -2.39 -26.03 4.22
C GLU A 571 -0.98 -26.57 4.49
N ASP A 572 -0.60 -27.66 3.82
CA ASP A 572 0.72 -28.27 3.97
C ASP A 572 1.83 -27.30 3.53
N ALA A 573 1.62 -26.56 2.43
CA ALA A 573 2.58 -25.53 1.99
C ALA A 573 2.71 -24.38 2.99
N VAL A 574 1.61 -23.91 3.59
CA VAL A 574 1.63 -22.87 4.64
C VAL A 574 2.41 -23.37 5.86
N LYS A 575 2.15 -24.61 6.31
CA LYS A 575 2.85 -25.23 7.45
C LYS A 575 4.35 -25.41 7.16
N MET A 576 4.71 -25.81 5.95
CA MET A 576 6.11 -25.96 5.53
C MET A 576 6.84 -24.61 5.44
N VAL A 577 6.16 -23.54 5.00
CA VAL A 577 6.70 -22.18 5.08
C VAL A 577 6.98 -21.79 6.54
N TYR A 578 6.07 -22.06 7.46
CA TYR A 578 6.31 -21.83 8.89
C TYR A 578 7.46 -22.68 9.45
N ALA A 579 7.57 -23.93 9.04
CA ALA A 579 8.67 -24.82 9.43
C ALA A 579 10.03 -24.29 8.97
N SER A 580 10.09 -23.64 7.79
CA SER A 580 11.33 -23.14 7.20
C SER A 580 12.08 -22.13 8.08
N ALA A 581 11.38 -21.41 8.97
CA ALA A 581 12.00 -20.50 9.93
C ALA A 581 12.84 -21.21 11.02
N PHE A 582 12.62 -22.50 11.22
CA PHE A 582 13.25 -23.31 12.26
C PHE A 582 14.23 -24.36 11.71
N LEU A 583 14.41 -24.45 10.39
CA LEU A 583 15.37 -25.37 9.78
C LEU A 583 16.82 -24.94 10.06
N HIS A 584 17.76 -25.86 9.90
CA HIS A 584 19.16 -25.67 10.28
C HIS A 584 19.79 -24.41 9.65
N ASP A 585 19.59 -24.19 8.36
CA ASP A 585 20.15 -23.04 7.64
C ASP A 585 19.62 -21.71 8.18
N ALA A 586 18.32 -21.64 8.48
CA ALA A 586 17.69 -20.46 9.07
C ALA A 586 18.18 -20.19 10.50
N ARG A 587 18.27 -21.22 11.34
CA ARG A 587 18.78 -21.12 12.72
C ARG A 587 20.21 -20.61 12.74
N ASN A 588 21.09 -21.25 11.96
CA ASN A 588 22.50 -20.87 11.86
C ASN A 588 22.68 -19.42 11.41
N TYR A 589 21.84 -18.97 10.48
CA TYR A 589 21.89 -17.59 10.01
C TYR A 589 21.46 -16.60 11.10
N ILE A 590 20.32 -16.83 11.75
CA ILE A 590 19.77 -15.97 12.81
C ILE A 590 20.75 -15.86 14.00
N GLU A 591 21.40 -16.96 14.38
CA GLU A 591 22.41 -16.97 15.43
C GLU A 591 23.65 -16.15 15.06
N ARG A 592 24.13 -16.25 13.81
CA ARG A 592 25.31 -15.51 13.32
C ARG A 592 25.13 -13.99 13.40
N ILE A 593 23.90 -13.51 13.21
CA ILE A 593 23.58 -12.09 13.29
C ILE A 593 23.15 -11.63 14.69
N LYS A 594 23.28 -12.49 15.71
CA LYS A 594 22.95 -12.22 17.13
C LYS A 594 21.48 -11.92 17.42
N TYR A 595 20.56 -12.37 16.56
CA TYR A 595 19.13 -12.32 16.81
C TYR A 595 18.66 -13.62 17.49
N ARG A 596 17.50 -13.57 18.14
CA ARG A 596 16.85 -14.78 18.67
C ARG A 596 15.82 -15.29 17.67
N ILE A 597 15.74 -16.60 17.50
CA ILE A 597 14.72 -17.24 16.64
C ILE A 597 13.30 -16.83 17.06
N GLU A 598 13.06 -16.62 18.36
CA GLU A 598 11.79 -16.15 18.92
C GLU A 598 11.36 -14.76 18.43
N GLU A 599 12.30 -13.93 17.96
CA GLU A 599 12.02 -12.59 17.46
C GLU A 599 11.58 -12.60 15.99
N GLU A 600 11.86 -13.69 15.27
CA GLU A 600 11.43 -13.85 13.89
C GLU A 600 9.97 -14.31 13.83
N LYS A 601 9.16 -13.59 13.07
CA LYS A 601 7.78 -13.97 12.76
C LYS A 601 7.59 -14.08 11.27
N MET A 602 6.74 -15.03 10.88
CA MET A 602 6.50 -15.36 9.49
C MET A 602 5.12 -14.89 9.04
N THR A 603 5.07 -14.13 7.94
CA THR A 603 3.88 -13.94 7.11
C THR A 603 3.96 -14.92 5.94
N VAL A 604 2.83 -15.48 5.51
CA VAL A 604 2.75 -16.26 4.27
C VAL A 604 2.05 -15.46 3.18
N ILE A 605 2.65 -15.44 1.99
CA ILE A 605 2.09 -14.82 0.80
C ILE A 605 1.55 -15.91 -0.12
N LEU A 606 0.27 -15.84 -0.46
CA LEU A 606 -0.35 -16.66 -1.49
C LEU A 606 -0.43 -15.83 -2.77
N GLN A 607 0.32 -16.18 -3.79
CA GLN A 607 0.46 -15.35 -5.00
C GLN A 607 0.23 -16.18 -6.26
N GLU A 608 -0.51 -15.65 -7.23
CA GLU A 608 -0.66 -16.26 -8.55
C GLU A 608 0.70 -16.45 -9.23
N ILE A 609 0.96 -17.65 -9.76
CA ILE A 609 2.16 -17.92 -10.57
C ILE A 609 1.95 -17.33 -11.96
N VAL A 610 2.88 -16.48 -12.39
CA VAL A 610 2.84 -15.87 -13.72
C VAL A 610 3.30 -16.88 -14.77
N GLY A 611 2.45 -17.10 -15.78
CA GLY A 611 2.79 -17.94 -16.91
C GLY A 611 1.58 -18.30 -17.77
N SER A 612 1.80 -19.24 -18.68
CA SER A 612 0.76 -19.84 -19.50
C SER A 612 0.86 -21.36 -19.43
N ARG A 613 -0.27 -22.03 -19.67
CA ARG A 613 -0.30 -23.50 -19.74
C ARG A 613 0.19 -23.96 -21.11
N HIS A 614 1.18 -24.86 -21.09
CA HIS A 614 1.78 -25.50 -22.25
C HIS A 614 1.67 -27.02 -22.08
N GLY A 615 0.56 -27.57 -22.60
CA GLY A 615 0.18 -28.97 -22.38
C GLY A 615 0.04 -29.30 -20.88
N ASP A 616 1.03 -30.01 -20.36
CA ASP A 616 1.09 -30.49 -18.98
C ASP A 616 2.04 -29.70 -18.08
N TYR A 617 2.57 -28.59 -18.58
CA TYR A 617 3.48 -27.71 -17.86
C TYR A 617 2.95 -26.28 -17.83
N PHE A 618 3.39 -25.49 -16.86
CA PHE A 618 3.03 -24.08 -16.73
C PHE A 618 4.26 -23.22 -16.46
N TYR A 619 4.52 -22.24 -17.32
CA TYR A 619 5.70 -21.36 -17.20
C TYR A 619 5.53 -20.05 -18.00
N PRO A 620 6.25 -18.97 -17.65
CA PRO A 620 6.23 -17.72 -18.40
C PRO A 620 7.23 -17.71 -19.56
N HIS A 621 7.05 -16.77 -20.48
CA HIS A 621 7.96 -16.60 -21.61
C HIS A 621 9.32 -16.05 -21.18
N ILE A 622 9.31 -15.15 -20.18
CA ILE A 622 10.52 -14.53 -19.63
C ILE A 622 10.32 -14.40 -18.12
N SER A 623 11.35 -14.70 -17.34
CA SER A 623 11.48 -14.30 -15.95
C SER A 623 12.82 -13.61 -15.74
N GLY A 624 12.94 -12.78 -14.71
CA GLY A 624 14.17 -12.06 -14.49
C GLY A 624 14.28 -11.34 -13.16
N VAL A 625 15.51 -10.93 -12.88
CA VAL A 625 15.87 -10.04 -11.78
C VAL A 625 16.54 -8.82 -12.38
N ALA A 626 16.14 -7.63 -11.96
CA ALA A 626 16.76 -6.38 -12.38
C ALA A 626 17.14 -5.53 -11.18
N GLN A 627 18.29 -4.88 -11.27
CA GLN A 627 18.88 -4.05 -10.23
C GLN A 627 19.09 -2.64 -10.78
N SER A 628 18.76 -1.63 -9.97
CA SER A 628 18.97 -0.22 -10.36
C SER A 628 20.43 0.20 -10.30
N TYR A 629 21.26 -0.58 -9.60
CA TYR A 629 22.68 -0.35 -9.46
C TYR A 629 23.49 -1.57 -9.86
N ASN A 630 24.46 -1.38 -10.74
CA ASN A 630 25.38 -2.42 -11.18
C ASN A 630 26.71 -2.28 -10.44
N TYR A 631 27.03 -3.20 -9.52
CA TYR A 631 28.31 -3.26 -8.80
C TYR A 631 29.49 -3.76 -9.64
N TYR A 632 29.23 -4.15 -10.88
CA TYR A 632 30.18 -4.74 -11.82
C TYR A 632 29.99 -4.15 -13.23
N PRO A 633 30.09 -2.81 -13.42
CA PRO A 633 29.92 -2.20 -14.73
C PRO A 633 31.03 -2.59 -15.69
N THR A 634 30.68 -2.70 -16.97
CA THR A 634 31.67 -2.78 -18.06
C THR A 634 32.16 -1.37 -18.42
N PRO A 635 33.28 -1.19 -19.17
CA PRO A 635 33.80 0.14 -19.52
C PRO A 635 32.81 1.06 -20.25
N PHE A 636 31.74 0.50 -20.84
CA PHE A 636 30.71 1.23 -21.56
C PHE A 636 29.44 1.47 -20.73
N MET A 637 29.47 1.14 -19.44
CA MET A 637 28.34 1.26 -18.51
C MET A 637 28.76 2.02 -17.25
N SER A 638 27.85 2.80 -16.70
CA SER A 638 27.96 3.36 -15.37
C SER A 638 27.33 2.42 -14.34
N HIS A 639 27.70 2.57 -13.07
CA HIS A 639 27.05 1.84 -11.99
C HIS A 639 25.55 2.18 -11.88
N SER A 640 25.16 3.42 -12.22
CA SER A 640 23.76 3.89 -12.20
C SER A 640 22.93 3.47 -13.41
N ASP A 641 23.52 2.79 -14.40
CA ASP A 641 22.78 2.34 -15.58
C ASP A 641 21.88 1.12 -15.27
N GLY A 642 22.10 0.49 -14.11
CA GLY A 642 21.43 -0.72 -13.69
C GLY A 642 21.75 -1.93 -14.59
N PHE A 643 21.16 -3.06 -14.25
CA PHE A 643 21.40 -4.33 -14.94
C PHE A 643 20.24 -5.30 -14.76
N ALA A 644 20.01 -6.16 -15.75
CA ALA A 644 18.97 -7.19 -15.71
C ALA A 644 19.52 -8.55 -16.16
N SER A 645 19.17 -9.59 -15.40
CA SER A 645 19.39 -10.99 -15.75
C SER A 645 18.03 -11.62 -16.08
N ILE A 646 17.90 -12.20 -17.27
CA ILE A 646 16.65 -12.80 -17.78
C ILE A 646 16.86 -14.23 -18.25
N ALA A 647 15.82 -15.03 -18.10
CA ALA A 647 15.77 -16.43 -18.50
C ALA A 647 14.40 -16.79 -19.09
N LEU A 648 14.36 -17.90 -19.83
CA LEU A 648 13.13 -18.60 -20.19
C LEU A 648 12.65 -19.43 -18.99
N GLY A 649 11.33 -19.52 -18.80
CA GLY A 649 10.72 -20.33 -17.74
C GLY A 649 10.62 -19.61 -16.41
N LEU A 650 10.41 -20.37 -15.33
CA LEU A 650 10.18 -19.82 -13.98
C LEU A 650 11.40 -19.11 -13.41
N GLY A 651 11.15 -18.03 -12.65
CA GLY A 651 12.18 -17.15 -12.08
C GLY A 651 13.16 -17.81 -11.11
N GLN A 652 12.81 -18.97 -10.56
CA GLN A 652 13.71 -19.79 -9.73
C GLN A 652 15.05 -20.05 -10.44
N TRP A 653 15.04 -20.16 -11.79
CA TRP A 653 16.26 -20.33 -12.59
C TRP A 653 17.27 -19.19 -12.38
N VAL A 654 16.79 -17.95 -12.35
CA VAL A 654 17.62 -16.76 -12.17
C VAL A 654 18.09 -16.64 -10.72
N VAL A 655 17.20 -16.93 -9.76
CA VAL A 655 17.48 -16.86 -8.32
C VAL A 655 18.53 -17.90 -7.91
N ASP A 656 18.49 -19.10 -8.49
CA ASP A 656 19.44 -20.19 -8.24
C ASP A 656 20.82 -19.97 -8.90
N GLY A 657 21.03 -18.82 -9.57
CA GLY A 657 22.31 -18.48 -10.20
C GLY A 657 22.64 -19.34 -11.43
N GLN A 658 21.64 -19.93 -12.08
CA GLN A 658 21.83 -20.69 -13.32
C GLN A 658 22.22 -19.77 -14.50
N PRO A 659 22.67 -20.31 -15.66
CA PRO A 659 23.02 -19.47 -16.80
C PRO A 659 21.84 -18.62 -17.29
N THR A 660 22.06 -17.30 -17.39
CA THR A 660 21.04 -16.31 -17.81
C THR A 660 21.56 -15.39 -18.91
N TYR A 661 20.65 -14.72 -19.63
CA TYR A 661 21.00 -13.63 -20.53
C TYR A 661 20.99 -12.31 -19.77
N GLN A 662 22.03 -11.51 -19.98
CA GLN A 662 22.31 -10.34 -19.17
C GLN A 662 22.42 -9.08 -20.03
N PHE A 663 21.76 -8.01 -19.61
CA PHE A 663 21.75 -6.74 -20.35
C PHE A 663 21.54 -5.52 -19.46
N CYS A 664 21.91 -4.35 -19.98
CA CYS A 664 21.62 -3.06 -19.36
C CYS A 664 20.27 -2.52 -19.87
N PRO A 665 19.27 -2.25 -19.00
CA PRO A 665 18.00 -1.67 -19.44
C PRO A 665 18.12 -0.33 -20.17
N GLN A 666 19.05 0.54 -19.77
CA GLN A 666 19.29 1.82 -20.45
C GLN A 666 19.99 1.65 -21.81
N HIS A 667 20.77 0.58 -21.96
CA HIS A 667 21.55 0.28 -23.16
C HIS A 667 21.34 -1.17 -23.63
N PRO A 668 20.12 -1.57 -24.03
CA PRO A 668 19.77 -2.99 -24.22
C PRO A 668 20.42 -3.65 -25.44
N GLN A 669 21.02 -2.85 -26.33
CA GLN A 669 21.74 -3.34 -27.50
C GLN A 669 23.25 -3.51 -27.25
N LEU A 670 23.77 -2.99 -26.14
CA LEU A 670 25.16 -3.25 -25.75
C LEU A 670 25.28 -4.72 -25.34
N ARG A 671 26.11 -5.45 -26.08
CA ARG A 671 26.36 -6.86 -25.81
C ARG A 671 27.51 -6.95 -24.81
N VAL A 672 27.21 -7.56 -23.67
CA VAL A 672 28.22 -7.82 -22.63
C VAL A 672 29.12 -8.99 -23.03
N LEU A 673 28.57 -9.99 -23.73
CA LEU A 673 29.30 -11.17 -24.20
C LEU A 673 29.48 -11.19 -25.72
N SER A 674 30.58 -11.81 -26.16
CA SER A 674 30.77 -12.13 -27.58
C SER A 674 29.74 -13.19 -28.06
N PRO A 675 29.38 -13.22 -29.36
CA PRO A 675 28.43 -14.20 -29.89
C PRO A 675 28.81 -15.67 -29.61
N GLU A 676 30.10 -15.98 -29.66
CA GLU A 676 30.62 -17.33 -29.41
C GLU A 676 30.48 -17.73 -27.93
N GLU A 677 30.77 -16.80 -27.01
CA GLU A 677 30.59 -17.02 -25.57
C GLU A 677 29.11 -17.14 -25.20
N LEU A 678 28.25 -16.34 -25.83
CA LEU A 678 26.81 -16.44 -25.62
C LEU A 678 26.27 -17.80 -26.09
N ALA A 679 26.72 -18.30 -27.24
CA ALA A 679 26.31 -19.61 -27.74
C ALA A 679 26.73 -20.77 -26.81
N LYS A 680 27.89 -20.66 -26.17
CA LYS A 680 28.42 -21.68 -25.26
C LYS A 680 27.76 -21.67 -23.88
N ASN A 681 27.35 -20.50 -23.40
CA ASN A 681 26.88 -20.30 -22.02
C ASN A 681 25.40 -19.94 -21.96
N SER A 682 24.67 -20.02 -23.07
CA SER A 682 23.22 -19.84 -23.09
C SER A 682 22.55 -20.93 -22.26
N GLN A 683 21.43 -20.56 -21.66
CA GLN A 683 20.47 -21.49 -21.08
C GLN A 683 20.12 -22.62 -22.08
N THR A 684 20.21 -23.87 -21.64
CA THR A 684 19.86 -25.08 -22.41
C THR A 684 18.66 -25.84 -21.86
N ALA A 685 18.28 -25.54 -20.61
CA ALA A 685 17.12 -26.08 -19.92
C ALA A 685 16.44 -24.98 -19.09
N PHE A 686 15.21 -25.20 -18.64
CA PHE A 686 14.46 -24.24 -17.84
C PHE A 686 13.51 -24.94 -16.86
N PHE A 687 13.13 -24.23 -15.80
CA PHE A 687 12.13 -24.72 -14.86
C PHE A 687 10.71 -24.38 -15.32
N ALA A 688 9.82 -25.35 -15.22
CA ALA A 688 8.38 -25.21 -15.40
C ALA A 688 7.63 -25.91 -14.27
N LEU A 689 6.42 -25.47 -13.98
CA LEU A 689 5.56 -26.12 -13.00
C LEU A 689 4.92 -27.36 -13.62
N ASN A 690 5.02 -28.50 -12.94
CA ASN A 690 4.43 -29.76 -13.38
C ASN A 690 2.94 -29.83 -13.02
N LEU A 691 2.05 -29.87 -14.01
CA LEU A 691 0.61 -29.96 -13.79
C LEU A 691 0.09 -31.40 -13.70
N ARG A 692 0.92 -32.42 -13.98
CA ARG A 692 0.50 -33.84 -13.93
C ARG A 692 0.44 -34.41 -12.53
N GLN A 693 1.26 -33.87 -11.62
CA GLN A 693 1.44 -34.41 -10.29
C GLN A 693 0.21 -34.12 -9.42
N GLN A 694 -0.57 -35.15 -9.13
CA GLN A 694 -1.80 -35.04 -8.34
C GLN A 694 -1.55 -35.20 -6.83
N ASN A 695 -0.54 -35.96 -6.42
CA ASN A 695 -0.12 -36.12 -5.03
C ASN A 695 1.24 -35.45 -4.86
N ILE A 696 1.28 -34.40 -4.05
CA ILE A 696 2.48 -33.57 -3.85
C ILE A 696 3.02 -33.86 -2.45
N ASP A 697 4.27 -34.31 -2.37
CA ASP A 697 5.00 -34.39 -1.10
C ASP A 697 5.93 -33.18 -0.97
N LEU A 698 5.51 -32.21 -0.15
CA LEU A 698 6.27 -30.98 0.06
C LEU A 698 7.49 -31.18 0.98
N THR A 699 7.65 -32.34 1.61
CA THR A 699 8.83 -32.64 2.45
C THR A 699 10.12 -32.79 1.64
N GLU A 700 9.99 -33.13 0.36
CA GLU A 700 11.08 -33.22 -0.63
C GLU A 700 11.69 -31.84 -0.98
N GLY A 701 11.04 -30.74 -0.57
CA GLY A 701 11.55 -29.37 -0.71
C GLY A 701 10.88 -28.56 -1.81
N ALA A 702 11.42 -27.36 -2.07
CA ALA A 702 10.82 -26.36 -2.96
C ALA A 702 10.71 -26.81 -4.44
N SER A 703 11.52 -27.79 -4.86
CA SER A 703 11.52 -28.34 -6.21
C SER A 703 10.52 -29.48 -6.43
N ALA A 704 9.78 -29.92 -5.40
CA ALA A 704 8.91 -31.10 -5.44
C ALA A 704 7.84 -31.06 -6.55
N THR A 705 7.48 -29.87 -7.02
CA THR A 705 6.47 -29.64 -8.07
C THR A 705 7.05 -29.09 -9.38
N LEU A 706 8.38 -28.89 -9.43
CA LEU A 706 9.05 -28.32 -10.59
C LEU A 706 9.56 -29.42 -11.52
N ALA A 707 9.43 -29.18 -12.82
CA ALA A 707 10.04 -29.97 -13.87
C ALA A 707 11.15 -29.17 -14.55
N THR A 708 12.26 -29.85 -14.88
CA THR A 708 13.32 -29.29 -15.73
C THR A 708 13.07 -29.73 -17.16
N LEU A 709 12.88 -28.77 -18.06
CA LEU A 709 12.60 -29.00 -19.48
C LEU A 709 13.76 -28.49 -20.34
N ASP A 710 13.98 -29.10 -21.50
CA ASP A 710 14.95 -28.61 -22.49
C ASP A 710 14.34 -27.56 -23.43
N LEU A 711 15.19 -26.89 -24.20
CA LEU A 711 14.73 -25.92 -25.21
C LEU A 711 13.83 -26.53 -26.30
N GLY A 712 13.94 -27.83 -26.58
CA GLY A 712 13.11 -28.52 -27.56
C GLY A 712 11.62 -28.51 -27.17
N ALA A 713 11.33 -28.69 -25.88
CA ALA A 713 9.98 -28.56 -25.34
C ALA A 713 9.41 -27.15 -25.61
N ALA A 714 10.17 -26.09 -25.31
CA ALA A 714 9.74 -24.71 -25.56
C ALA A 714 9.64 -24.34 -27.06
N GLU A 715 10.42 -24.99 -27.94
CA GLU A 715 10.27 -24.86 -29.39
C GLU A 715 8.95 -25.48 -29.86
N GLY A 716 8.60 -26.67 -29.35
CA GLY A 716 7.31 -27.32 -29.60
C GLY A 716 6.09 -26.53 -29.09
N ASP A 717 6.26 -25.82 -27.96
CA ASP A 717 5.25 -24.93 -27.38
C ASP A 717 5.12 -23.58 -28.11
N GLY A 718 6.01 -23.29 -29.07
CA GLY A 718 6.04 -22.03 -29.82
C GLY A 718 6.60 -20.82 -29.05
N VAL A 719 7.03 -21.01 -27.80
CA VAL A 719 7.55 -19.95 -26.92
C VAL A 719 8.91 -19.44 -27.42
N LEU A 720 9.76 -20.37 -27.88
CA LEU A 720 11.15 -20.12 -28.24
C LEU A 720 11.30 -19.10 -29.39
N TRP A 721 10.27 -18.97 -30.23
CA TRP A 721 10.19 -17.99 -31.32
C TRP A 721 10.41 -16.54 -30.86
N HIS A 722 10.01 -16.21 -29.63
CA HIS A 722 10.13 -14.88 -29.08
C HIS A 722 11.50 -14.59 -28.44
N VAL A 723 12.26 -15.62 -28.07
CA VAL A 723 13.39 -15.47 -27.14
C VAL A 723 14.72 -16.00 -27.66
N ALA A 724 14.74 -16.79 -28.75
CA ALA A 724 15.98 -17.41 -29.23
C ALA A 724 16.40 -17.00 -30.64
N SER A 725 17.64 -17.33 -30.95
CA SER A 725 18.30 -17.23 -32.25
C SER A 725 19.08 -18.53 -32.51
N VAL A 726 19.62 -18.67 -33.71
CA VAL A 726 20.39 -19.86 -34.11
C VAL A 726 21.87 -19.52 -34.21
N TRP A 727 22.71 -20.37 -33.64
CA TRP A 727 24.16 -20.32 -33.84
C TRP A 727 24.54 -21.01 -35.15
N ASP A 728 25.11 -20.25 -36.08
CA ASP A 728 25.64 -20.77 -37.34
C ASP A 728 27.13 -21.05 -37.17
N GLU A 729 27.49 -22.33 -37.03
CA GLU A 729 28.88 -22.77 -36.88
C GLU A 729 29.75 -22.44 -38.09
N GLY A 730 29.17 -22.41 -39.30
CA GLY A 730 29.91 -22.14 -40.54
C GLY A 730 30.32 -20.68 -40.66
N THR A 731 29.50 -19.74 -40.18
CA THR A 731 29.81 -18.30 -40.20
C THR A 731 30.23 -17.73 -38.86
N GLN A 732 30.21 -18.53 -37.78
CA GLN A 732 30.50 -18.12 -36.40
C GLN A 732 29.66 -16.91 -35.98
N ARG A 733 28.37 -16.91 -36.35
CA ARG A 733 27.44 -15.79 -36.11
C ARG A 733 26.11 -16.28 -35.57
N LEU A 734 25.49 -15.42 -34.76
CA LEU A 734 24.10 -15.58 -34.35
C LEU A 734 23.18 -15.05 -35.45
N ARG A 735 22.24 -15.89 -35.88
CA ARG A 735 21.17 -15.53 -36.82
C ARG A 735 19.85 -15.43 -36.09
N ASP A 736 19.24 -14.25 -36.12
CA ASP A 736 17.96 -14.00 -35.46
C ASP A 736 16.83 -14.81 -36.13
N GLY A 737 15.99 -15.45 -35.32
CA GLY A 737 14.90 -16.34 -35.77
C GLY A 737 15.26 -17.82 -35.78
N LEU A 738 14.24 -18.68 -35.92
CA LEU A 738 14.36 -20.15 -35.79
C LEU A 738 14.37 -20.92 -37.11
N TYR A 739 14.34 -20.21 -38.26
CA TYR A 739 14.26 -20.85 -39.58
C TYR A 739 15.59 -21.46 -40.08
N TYR A 740 16.67 -21.30 -39.31
CA TYR A 740 18.00 -21.78 -39.67
C TYR A 740 18.34 -23.06 -38.91
N ASP A 741 19.15 -23.91 -39.52
CA ASP A 741 19.72 -25.09 -38.87
C ASP A 741 20.87 -24.69 -37.94
N GLY A 742 20.95 -25.30 -36.76
CA GLY A 742 22.02 -25.08 -35.78
C GLY A 742 21.55 -25.02 -34.33
N PRO A 743 22.45 -24.96 -33.34
CA PRO A 743 22.10 -24.88 -31.92
C PRO A 743 21.25 -23.65 -31.59
N ARG A 744 20.28 -23.79 -30.67
CA ARG A 744 19.41 -22.70 -30.24
C ARG A 744 20.09 -21.92 -29.11
N VAL A 745 20.10 -20.60 -29.22
CA VAL A 745 20.75 -19.69 -28.26
C VAL A 745 19.73 -18.65 -27.82
N LEU A 746 19.50 -18.51 -26.52
CA LEU A 746 18.59 -17.50 -25.99
C LEU A 746 19.26 -16.11 -26.06
N THR A 747 18.83 -15.30 -27.02
CA THR A 747 19.37 -13.95 -27.28
C THR A 747 18.38 -12.84 -26.96
N PHE A 748 17.10 -13.20 -26.81
CA PHE A 748 15.97 -12.28 -26.64
C PHE A 748 15.91 -11.18 -27.72
N ALA A 749 16.42 -11.44 -28.93
CA ALA A 749 16.55 -10.44 -29.99
C ALA A 749 15.20 -9.78 -30.35
N ASN A 750 14.11 -10.53 -30.39
CA ASN A 750 12.77 -9.98 -30.67
C ASN A 750 12.29 -8.98 -29.60
N ILE A 751 12.82 -9.08 -28.38
CA ILE A 751 12.48 -8.22 -27.25
C ILE A 751 13.45 -7.03 -27.18
N LEU A 752 14.75 -7.31 -27.11
CA LEU A 752 15.78 -6.29 -26.84
C LEU A 752 16.24 -5.51 -28.08
N LYS A 753 16.25 -6.15 -29.25
CA LYS A 753 16.71 -5.52 -30.51
C LYS A 753 15.53 -4.99 -31.34
N TYR A 754 14.51 -5.82 -31.53
CA TYR A 754 13.35 -5.48 -32.37
C TYR A 754 12.17 -4.85 -31.61
N LYS A 755 12.27 -4.72 -30.28
CA LYS A 755 11.29 -4.02 -29.43
C LYS A 755 9.84 -4.48 -29.59
N ARG A 756 9.63 -5.79 -29.83
CA ARG A 756 8.27 -6.36 -29.90
C ARG A 756 7.53 -6.26 -28.56
N PHE A 757 8.28 -6.15 -27.48
CA PHE A 757 7.81 -5.86 -26.14
C PHE A 757 8.79 -4.88 -25.49
N PRO A 758 8.34 -3.78 -24.87
CA PRO A 758 9.20 -2.70 -24.37
C PRO A 758 9.81 -3.05 -22.99
N LEU A 759 10.47 -4.22 -22.89
CA LEU A 759 11.01 -4.72 -21.62
C LEU A 759 12.04 -3.75 -21.02
N ALA A 760 12.95 -3.27 -21.85
CA ALA A 760 14.03 -2.38 -21.42
C ALA A 760 13.48 -1.04 -20.93
N GLU A 761 12.51 -0.46 -21.63
CA GLU A 761 11.85 0.78 -21.23
C GLU A 761 11.06 0.62 -19.92
N ILE A 762 10.31 -0.49 -19.78
CA ILE A 762 9.56 -0.80 -18.55
C ILE A 762 10.51 -0.95 -17.35
N LEU A 763 11.58 -1.73 -17.49
CA LEU A 763 12.56 -1.94 -16.40
C LEU A 763 13.26 -0.64 -16.01
N THR A 764 13.67 0.18 -16.99
CA THR A 764 14.32 1.47 -16.71
C THR A 764 13.43 2.37 -15.88
N GLU A 765 12.15 2.46 -16.23
CA GLU A 765 11.18 3.30 -15.52
C GLU A 765 10.91 2.77 -14.10
N ILE A 766 10.64 1.47 -13.95
CA ILE A 766 10.33 0.88 -12.64
C ILE A 766 11.52 0.96 -11.68
N LEU A 767 12.74 0.74 -12.18
CA LEU A 767 13.95 0.85 -11.36
C LEU A 767 14.20 2.29 -10.90
N ASP A 768 14.02 3.30 -11.78
CA ASP A 768 14.13 4.73 -11.42
C ASP A 768 13.10 5.10 -10.34
N ILE A 769 11.85 4.66 -10.53
CA ILE A 769 10.77 4.89 -9.59
C ILE A 769 11.06 4.21 -8.25
N GLY A 770 11.47 2.94 -8.27
CA GLY A 770 11.76 2.15 -7.08
C GLY A 770 12.89 2.76 -6.25
N GLU A 771 13.99 3.15 -6.91
CA GLU A 771 15.14 3.76 -6.24
C GLU A 771 14.79 5.10 -5.58
N LYS A 772 14.02 5.95 -6.26
CA LYS A 772 13.57 7.24 -5.71
C LYS A 772 12.58 7.07 -4.56
N ALA A 773 11.67 6.11 -4.70
CA ALA A 773 10.66 5.81 -3.69
C ALA A 773 11.25 5.23 -2.40
N LEU A 774 12.20 4.29 -2.52
CA LEU A 774 12.81 3.61 -1.38
C LEU A 774 14.05 4.35 -0.84
N GLY A 775 14.56 5.35 -1.55
CA GLY A 775 15.71 6.16 -1.14
C GLY A 775 17.05 5.41 -1.17
N ALA A 776 17.07 4.24 -1.80
CA ALA A 776 18.23 3.37 -1.94
C ALA A 776 18.12 2.60 -3.26
N PRO A 777 19.22 2.10 -3.84
CA PRO A 777 19.16 1.24 -5.01
C PRO A 777 18.25 0.05 -4.75
N VAL A 778 17.60 -0.45 -5.79
CA VAL A 778 16.58 -1.48 -5.66
C VAL A 778 16.85 -2.67 -6.56
N GLU A 779 16.33 -3.81 -6.15
CA GLU A 779 16.19 -4.99 -6.98
C GLU A 779 14.71 -5.33 -7.13
N ILE A 780 14.31 -5.69 -8.35
CA ILE A 780 12.99 -6.22 -8.65
C ILE A 780 13.09 -7.62 -9.23
N GLU A 781 12.16 -8.48 -8.81
CA GLU A 781 11.87 -9.75 -9.48
C GLU A 781 10.66 -9.55 -10.38
N PHE A 782 10.73 -10.05 -11.61
CA PHE A 782 9.65 -9.88 -12.59
C PHE A 782 9.45 -11.11 -13.47
N ALA A 783 8.28 -11.16 -14.10
CA ALA A 783 7.94 -12.13 -15.13
C ALA A 783 7.17 -11.45 -16.27
N VAL A 784 7.32 -11.98 -17.49
CA VAL A 784 6.63 -11.50 -18.67
C VAL A 784 5.83 -12.63 -19.29
N ASN A 785 4.54 -12.38 -19.48
CA ASN A 785 3.70 -13.23 -20.30
C ASN A 785 3.43 -12.52 -21.64
N LEU A 786 3.92 -13.11 -22.73
CA LEU A 786 3.78 -12.57 -24.08
C LEU A 786 2.53 -13.08 -24.81
N GLN A 787 1.71 -13.92 -24.16
CA GLN A 787 0.47 -14.41 -24.74
C GLN A 787 -0.42 -13.24 -25.17
N LYS A 788 -0.94 -13.31 -26.40
CA LYS A 788 -1.82 -12.30 -26.99
C LYS A 788 -2.98 -12.99 -27.68
N SER A 789 -4.20 -12.64 -27.27
CA SER A 789 -5.45 -13.11 -27.87
C SER A 789 -6.38 -11.91 -28.01
N LEU A 790 -6.66 -11.48 -29.25
CA LEU A 790 -7.54 -10.34 -29.49
C LEU A 790 -9.00 -10.68 -29.16
N ASP A 791 -9.41 -11.92 -29.42
CA ASP A 791 -10.77 -12.41 -29.16
C ASP A 791 -11.06 -12.51 -27.65
N GLU A 792 -10.08 -12.98 -26.87
CA GLU A 792 -10.18 -13.09 -25.41
C GLU A 792 -9.69 -11.82 -24.67
N LYS A 793 -9.33 -10.77 -25.41
CA LYS A 793 -8.78 -9.50 -24.88
C LYS A 793 -7.53 -9.69 -23.99
N ILE A 794 -6.75 -10.73 -24.25
CA ILE A 794 -5.47 -11.00 -23.57
C ILE A 794 -4.39 -10.17 -24.24
N LEU A 795 -3.74 -9.32 -23.44
CA LEU A 795 -2.64 -8.48 -23.87
C LEU A 795 -1.34 -8.96 -23.20
N PRO A 796 -0.18 -8.79 -23.87
CA PRO A 796 1.12 -9.01 -23.24
C PRO A 796 1.23 -8.22 -21.93
N THR A 797 1.71 -8.89 -20.88
CA THR A 797 1.69 -8.33 -19.53
C THR A 797 3.05 -8.49 -18.86
N PHE A 798 3.54 -7.39 -18.28
CA PHE A 798 4.68 -7.36 -17.37
C PHE A 798 4.18 -7.48 -15.93
N TYR A 799 4.74 -8.42 -15.18
CA TYR A 799 4.40 -8.64 -13.78
C TYR A 799 5.59 -8.32 -12.88
N ILE A 800 5.40 -7.45 -11.89
CA ILE A 800 6.35 -7.36 -10.78
C ILE A 800 5.95 -8.37 -9.72
N LEU A 801 6.90 -9.22 -9.36
CA LEU A 801 6.73 -10.24 -8.33
C LEU A 801 7.19 -9.73 -6.97
N GLN A 802 8.26 -8.93 -6.94
CA GLN A 802 8.85 -8.38 -5.71
C GLN A 802 9.67 -7.12 -6.01
N ILE A 803 9.76 -6.23 -5.02
CA ILE A 803 10.78 -5.18 -4.95
C ILE A 803 11.47 -5.24 -3.58
N ARG A 804 12.77 -5.00 -3.55
CA ARG A 804 13.54 -4.84 -2.32
C ARG A 804 14.65 -3.80 -2.49
N PRO A 805 15.01 -3.04 -1.45
CA PRO A 805 16.22 -2.25 -1.48
C PRO A 805 17.45 -3.17 -1.53
N LEU A 806 18.43 -2.82 -2.36
CA LEU A 806 19.78 -3.38 -2.31
C LEU A 806 20.48 -2.88 -1.06
N PHE A 807 21.19 -3.78 -0.39
CA PHE A 807 21.82 -3.47 0.88
C PHE A 807 23.00 -2.51 0.69
N ILE A 808 22.94 -1.36 1.39
CA ILE A 808 24.06 -0.44 1.56
C ILE A 808 24.61 -0.71 2.96
N HIS A 809 25.87 -1.13 3.08
CA HIS A 809 26.48 -1.30 4.40
C HIS A 809 26.51 0.05 5.12
N SER A 810 26.17 0.06 6.42
CA SER A 810 26.29 1.27 7.26
C SER A 810 27.71 1.84 7.26
N GLU A 811 28.72 0.97 7.13
CA GLU A 811 30.11 1.37 6.98
C GLU A 811 30.40 2.11 5.67
N GLU A 812 29.66 1.86 4.59
CA GLU A 812 29.78 2.61 3.32
C GLU A 812 29.21 4.03 3.44
N LEU A 813 28.11 4.20 4.20
CA LEU A 813 27.53 5.52 4.51
C LEU A 813 28.43 6.37 5.40
N LEU A 814 29.21 5.73 6.28
CA LEU A 814 30.15 6.37 7.20
C LEU A 814 31.60 6.35 6.68
N PHE A 815 31.83 5.85 5.46
CA PHE A 815 33.17 5.70 4.93
C PHE A 815 33.79 7.06 4.56
N ASP A 816 34.70 7.50 5.41
CA ASP A 816 35.62 8.59 5.14
C ASP A 816 36.98 8.02 4.68
N GLU A 817 37.34 8.34 3.44
CA GLU A 817 38.61 7.89 2.84
C GLU A 817 39.82 8.49 3.57
N SER A 818 39.65 9.64 4.24
CA SER A 818 40.72 10.28 5.01
C SER A 818 41.11 9.51 6.28
N GLU A 819 40.29 8.56 6.74
CA GLU A 819 40.60 7.68 7.85
C GLU A 819 41.48 6.48 7.44
N LEU A 820 41.62 6.21 6.14
CA LEU A 820 42.44 5.12 5.64
C LEU A 820 43.92 5.43 5.81
N THR A 821 44.56 4.73 6.74
CA THR A 821 46.00 4.84 6.97
C THR A 821 46.74 3.70 6.25
N ARG A 822 47.60 4.06 5.29
CA ARG A 822 48.40 3.10 4.48
C ARG A 822 49.12 2.04 5.30
N GLU A 823 49.59 2.39 6.50
CA GLU A 823 50.31 1.47 7.39
C GLU A 823 49.47 0.26 7.84
N HIS A 824 48.15 0.42 7.96
CA HIS A 824 47.22 -0.62 8.40
C HIS A 824 46.67 -1.48 7.25
N LEU A 825 46.97 -1.14 6.00
CA LEU A 825 46.39 -1.79 4.83
C LEU A 825 47.41 -2.73 4.16
N LEU A 826 46.96 -3.95 3.85
CA LEU A 826 47.64 -4.88 2.96
C LEU A 826 47.44 -4.44 1.50
N LEU A 827 46.23 -4.05 1.13
CA LEU A 827 45.86 -3.71 -0.24
C LEU A 827 44.93 -2.48 -0.25
N TYR A 828 45.15 -1.59 -1.21
CA TYR A 828 44.22 -0.53 -1.59
C TYR A 828 44.09 -0.48 -3.11
N THR A 829 42.86 -0.38 -3.62
CA THR A 829 42.58 -0.11 -5.04
C THR A 829 41.34 0.76 -5.24
N GLU A 830 41.36 1.60 -6.27
CA GLU A 830 40.23 2.35 -6.85
C GLU A 830 39.58 1.61 -8.04
N GLU A 831 40.11 0.44 -8.41
CA GLU A 831 39.56 -0.48 -9.40
C GLU A 831 39.04 -1.76 -8.71
N GLY A 832 38.32 -1.56 -7.60
CA GLY A 832 37.69 -2.61 -6.82
C GLY A 832 36.24 -2.84 -7.23
N MET A 833 35.87 -4.10 -7.45
CA MET A 833 34.51 -4.53 -7.74
C MET A 833 33.97 -5.44 -6.65
N GLY A 834 32.65 -5.40 -6.48
CA GLY A 834 31.95 -6.03 -5.37
C GLY A 834 31.46 -5.01 -4.33
N ASN A 835 30.69 -5.48 -3.36
CA ASN A 835 30.13 -4.63 -2.32
C ASN A 835 30.06 -5.36 -0.97
N GLY A 836 30.37 -4.64 0.11
CA GLY A 836 30.24 -5.12 1.49
C GLY A 836 31.55 -5.44 2.19
N VAL A 837 31.45 -6.11 3.34
CA VAL A 837 32.60 -6.42 4.21
C VAL A 837 32.75 -7.93 4.38
N ILE A 838 33.95 -8.44 4.11
CA ILE A 838 34.32 -9.84 4.36
C ILE A 838 35.25 -9.87 5.56
N SER A 839 34.87 -10.60 6.60
CA SER A 839 35.58 -10.63 7.89
C SER A 839 35.81 -12.04 8.44
N HIS A 840 35.56 -13.09 7.66
CA HIS A 840 35.73 -14.49 8.07
C HIS A 840 36.90 -15.22 7.39
N ILE A 841 37.47 -14.66 6.31
CA ILE A 841 38.54 -15.33 5.55
C ILE A 841 39.85 -15.30 6.31
N ARG A 842 40.48 -16.47 6.50
CA ARG A 842 41.78 -16.61 7.16
C ARG A 842 42.90 -17.04 6.22
N ASP A 843 42.55 -17.47 5.02
CA ASP A 843 43.44 -18.04 4.04
C ASP A 843 43.67 -17.04 2.90
N LEU A 844 44.95 -16.79 2.62
CA LEU A 844 45.36 -15.97 1.48
C LEU A 844 46.39 -16.77 0.67
N ILE A 845 46.07 -16.96 -0.60
CA ILE A 845 46.90 -17.67 -1.57
C ILE A 845 47.38 -16.63 -2.59
N TYR A 846 48.69 -16.53 -2.77
CA TYR A 846 49.24 -15.63 -3.78
C TYR A 846 50.28 -16.30 -4.67
N LEU A 847 50.28 -15.91 -5.94
CA LEU A 847 51.29 -16.27 -6.92
C LEU A 847 52.51 -15.35 -6.70
N ASP A 848 53.67 -15.92 -6.36
CA ASP A 848 54.87 -15.12 -6.11
C ASP A 848 55.28 -14.36 -7.38
N PRO A 849 55.27 -13.00 -7.39
CA PRO A 849 55.57 -12.22 -8.58
C PRO A 849 56.95 -12.52 -9.19
N GLN A 850 57.91 -12.97 -8.37
CA GLN A 850 59.26 -13.33 -8.85
C GLN A 850 59.31 -14.66 -9.60
N LYS A 851 58.30 -15.51 -9.41
CA LYS A 851 58.19 -16.84 -10.03
C LYS A 851 57.22 -16.87 -11.21
N PHE A 852 56.62 -15.73 -11.54
CA PHE A 852 55.71 -15.63 -12.66
C PHE A 852 56.47 -15.66 -13.99
N ASP A 853 56.10 -16.60 -14.84
CA ASP A 853 56.64 -16.82 -16.18
C ASP A 853 55.48 -17.16 -17.14
N HIS A 854 55.32 -16.36 -18.19
CA HIS A 854 54.31 -16.54 -19.24
C HIS A 854 54.40 -17.90 -19.94
N ALA A 855 55.59 -18.53 -19.95
CA ALA A 855 55.76 -19.85 -20.55
C ALA A 855 55.24 -21.00 -19.67
N GLN A 856 55.00 -20.76 -18.38
CA GLN A 856 54.62 -21.80 -17.40
C GLN A 856 53.20 -21.65 -16.84
N THR A 857 52.36 -20.79 -17.44
CA THR A 857 51.01 -20.49 -16.94
C THR A 857 50.08 -21.70 -16.85
N LEU A 858 50.27 -22.73 -17.68
CA LEU A 858 49.53 -23.99 -17.59
C LEU A 858 49.89 -24.81 -16.34
N GLN A 859 51.16 -24.78 -15.91
CA GLN A 859 51.57 -25.45 -14.67
C GLN A 859 51.03 -24.71 -13.46
N MET A 860 51.04 -23.38 -13.49
CA MET A 860 50.42 -22.53 -12.46
C MET A 860 48.91 -22.84 -12.33
N LYS A 861 48.21 -22.98 -13.46
CA LYS A 861 46.80 -23.40 -13.48
C LYS A 861 46.59 -24.74 -12.75
N SER A 862 47.41 -25.74 -13.04
CA SER A 862 47.30 -27.05 -12.40
C SER A 862 47.56 -26.98 -10.89
N GLU A 863 48.53 -26.17 -10.45
CA GLU A 863 48.82 -25.98 -9.02
C GLU A 863 47.67 -25.30 -8.27
N ILE A 864 47.12 -24.20 -8.81
CA ILE A 864 46.01 -23.51 -8.13
C ILE A 864 44.74 -24.37 -8.10
N GLN A 865 44.50 -25.18 -9.13
CA GLN A 865 43.37 -26.13 -9.14
C GLN A 865 43.48 -27.13 -7.98
N GLN A 866 44.65 -27.69 -7.72
CA GLN A 866 44.87 -28.61 -6.60
C GLN A 866 44.65 -27.94 -5.24
N ILE A 867 45.13 -26.70 -5.10
CA ILE A 867 44.89 -25.91 -3.88
C ILE A 867 43.39 -25.66 -3.70
N ASN A 868 42.68 -25.30 -4.76
CA ASN A 868 41.24 -25.04 -4.71
C ASN A 868 40.43 -26.30 -4.38
N GLU A 869 40.81 -27.47 -4.89
CA GLU A 869 40.21 -28.76 -4.53
C GLU A 869 40.42 -29.09 -3.05
N GLN A 870 41.60 -28.79 -2.48
CA GLN A 870 41.84 -28.94 -1.05
C GLN A 870 40.96 -27.99 -0.22
N MET A 871 40.85 -26.72 -0.63
CA MET A 871 40.00 -25.74 0.05
C MET A 871 38.51 -26.11 -0.02
N LEU A 872 38.09 -26.79 -1.09
CA LEU A 872 36.74 -27.35 -1.20
C LEU A 872 36.50 -28.48 -0.18
N ILE A 873 37.46 -29.39 0.00
CA ILE A 873 37.37 -30.48 0.98
C ILE A 873 37.35 -29.94 2.42
N GLU A 874 38.13 -28.90 2.70
CA GLU A 874 38.17 -28.24 4.02
C GLU A 874 36.97 -27.29 4.25
N ASP A 875 36.14 -27.06 3.23
CA ASP A 875 35.08 -26.05 3.16
C ASP A 875 35.54 -24.64 3.58
N ARG A 876 36.64 -24.18 3.00
CA ARG A 876 37.26 -22.88 3.29
C ARG A 876 37.29 -21.99 2.07
N GLU A 877 36.98 -20.73 2.28
CA GLU A 877 37.14 -19.68 1.28
C GLU A 877 38.49 -18.95 1.45
N TYR A 878 39.00 -18.34 0.38
CA TYR A 878 40.29 -17.65 0.40
C TYR A 878 40.36 -16.38 -0.45
N ILE A 879 41.37 -15.55 -0.17
CA ILE A 879 41.78 -14.43 -1.03
C ILE A 879 42.86 -14.94 -2.00
N LEU A 880 42.67 -14.73 -3.30
CA LEU A 880 43.61 -15.07 -4.36
C LEU A 880 44.29 -13.81 -4.90
N ILE A 881 45.62 -13.75 -4.91
CA ILE A 881 46.38 -12.61 -5.46
C ILE A 881 47.39 -13.11 -6.49
N GLY A 882 47.47 -12.49 -7.67
CA GLY A 882 48.55 -12.83 -8.60
C GLY A 882 48.76 -11.85 -9.74
N PRO A 883 49.94 -11.93 -10.40
CA PRO A 883 50.21 -11.20 -11.62
C PRO A 883 49.46 -11.76 -12.81
N GLY A 884 48.95 -10.86 -13.65
CA GLY A 884 48.25 -11.22 -14.88
C GLY A 884 46.77 -11.50 -14.73
N ARG A 885 46.10 -11.71 -15.86
CA ARG A 885 44.67 -12.03 -15.90
C ARG A 885 44.40 -13.44 -15.38
N TRP A 886 43.38 -13.58 -14.54
CA TRP A 886 42.80 -14.88 -14.21
C TRP A 886 41.76 -15.24 -15.27
N GLY A 887 41.98 -16.33 -16.01
CA GLY A 887 41.00 -16.89 -16.94
C GLY A 887 40.97 -16.32 -18.35
N SER A 888 42.07 -15.70 -18.79
CA SER A 888 42.27 -15.33 -20.20
C SER A 888 42.47 -16.57 -21.10
N ARG A 889 41.88 -16.58 -22.30
CA ARG A 889 42.20 -17.56 -23.37
C ARG A 889 43.59 -17.35 -23.96
N ASP A 890 44.10 -16.12 -23.88
CA ASP A 890 45.48 -15.81 -24.27
C ASP A 890 46.42 -16.11 -23.10
N HIS A 891 47.21 -17.18 -23.23
CA HIS A 891 48.17 -17.65 -22.24
C HIS A 891 49.30 -16.65 -21.97
N SER A 892 49.51 -15.68 -22.88
CA SER A 892 50.46 -14.60 -22.69
C SER A 892 49.93 -13.52 -21.75
N LEU A 893 48.61 -13.43 -21.55
CA LEU A 893 47.96 -12.37 -20.74
C LEU A 893 47.75 -12.75 -19.26
N GLY A 894 47.98 -14.02 -18.87
CA GLY A 894 47.87 -14.46 -17.47
C GLY A 894 47.66 -15.96 -17.30
N VAL A 895 47.16 -16.38 -16.13
CA VAL A 895 46.94 -17.81 -15.82
C VAL A 895 45.58 -18.25 -16.38
N PRO A 896 45.50 -19.23 -17.31
CA PRO A 896 44.27 -19.60 -18.02
C PRO A 896 43.36 -20.52 -17.18
N VAL A 897 43.01 -20.08 -15.97
CA VAL A 897 42.08 -20.76 -15.07
C VAL A 897 40.64 -20.70 -15.58
N ARG A 898 39.88 -21.77 -15.40
CA ARG A 898 38.41 -21.72 -15.50
C ARG A 898 37.86 -21.39 -14.11
N TRP A 899 36.60 -20.96 -14.06
CA TRP A 899 35.92 -20.73 -12.77
C TRP A 899 36.01 -21.95 -11.84
N THR A 900 35.74 -23.15 -12.36
CA THR A 900 35.85 -24.41 -11.60
C THR A 900 37.20 -24.60 -10.92
N ASP A 901 38.26 -24.03 -11.50
CA ASP A 901 39.63 -24.21 -11.04
C ASP A 901 39.94 -23.29 -9.82
N ILE A 902 39.10 -22.27 -9.53
CA ILE A 902 39.30 -21.31 -8.41
C ILE A 902 38.00 -20.94 -7.66
N HIS A 903 36.93 -21.72 -7.77
CA HIS A 903 35.59 -21.35 -7.29
C HIS A 903 35.44 -21.13 -5.77
N LYS A 904 36.44 -21.48 -4.94
CA LYS A 904 36.47 -21.17 -3.50
C LYS A 904 37.19 -19.84 -3.20
N ALA A 905 37.72 -19.15 -4.21
CA ALA A 905 38.25 -17.80 -4.05
C ALA A 905 37.10 -16.80 -3.89
N LYS A 906 37.06 -16.11 -2.74
CA LYS A 906 36.02 -15.11 -2.42
C LYS A 906 36.45 -13.68 -2.76
N VAL A 907 37.76 -13.45 -2.88
CA VAL A 907 38.36 -12.23 -3.39
C VAL A 907 39.46 -12.61 -4.37
N ILE A 908 39.43 -12.06 -5.57
CA ILE A 908 40.45 -12.27 -6.60
C ILE A 908 41.10 -10.93 -6.92
N VAL A 909 42.42 -10.91 -6.88
CA VAL A 909 43.23 -9.72 -7.12
C VAL A 909 44.14 -9.97 -8.32
N GLU A 910 43.98 -9.16 -9.35
CA GLU A 910 44.85 -9.08 -10.51
C GLU A 910 45.86 -7.96 -10.33
N THR A 911 47.13 -8.26 -10.53
CA THR A 911 48.22 -7.29 -10.36
C THR A 911 49.00 -7.12 -11.67
N SER A 912 49.33 -5.88 -12.01
CA SER A 912 50.19 -5.57 -13.17
C SER A 912 51.68 -5.61 -12.79
N LEU A 913 52.58 -5.80 -13.77
CA LEU A 913 54.06 -5.77 -13.58
C LEU A 913 54.71 -4.71 -14.49
N ASP A 914 56.00 -4.35 -14.26
CA ASP A 914 56.74 -3.24 -14.94
C ASP A 914 56.72 -3.32 -16.49
N ASN A 915 56.58 -4.53 -17.05
CA ASN A 915 56.48 -4.78 -18.49
C ASN A 915 55.19 -5.53 -18.89
N PHE A 916 54.17 -5.51 -18.02
CA PHE A 916 52.95 -6.28 -18.17
C PHE A 916 51.73 -5.47 -17.73
N VAL A 917 51.24 -4.65 -18.66
CA VAL A 917 50.05 -3.83 -18.49
C VAL A 917 48.83 -4.64 -18.92
N ILE A 918 47.91 -4.85 -17.99
CA ILE A 918 46.69 -5.61 -18.21
C ILE A 918 45.57 -4.62 -18.50
N GLU A 919 44.86 -4.77 -19.62
CA GLU A 919 43.51 -4.22 -19.72
C GLU A 919 42.60 -5.09 -18.81
N SER A 920 41.66 -4.50 -18.09
CA SER A 920 40.78 -5.24 -17.17
C SER A 920 40.04 -6.40 -17.86
N SER A 921 39.84 -7.55 -17.18
CA SER A 921 39.04 -8.69 -17.68
C SER A 921 37.53 -8.45 -17.64
N GLN A 922 37.11 -7.20 -17.39
CA GLN A 922 35.73 -6.72 -17.40
C GLN A 922 35.04 -7.10 -18.72
N GLY A 923 34.04 -8.00 -18.66
CA GLY A 923 33.26 -8.45 -19.81
C GLY A 923 33.56 -9.87 -20.33
N SER A 924 34.34 -10.68 -19.62
CA SER A 924 34.57 -12.10 -19.96
C SER A 924 33.62 -13.05 -19.22
N HIS A 925 33.40 -14.28 -19.71
CA HIS A 925 32.62 -15.32 -18.99
C HIS A 925 33.12 -15.60 -17.56
N PHE A 926 34.42 -15.46 -17.33
CA PHE A 926 35.04 -15.56 -16.00
C PHE A 926 34.47 -14.51 -15.03
N PHE A 927 34.21 -13.30 -15.52
CA PHE A 927 33.65 -12.18 -14.75
C PHE A 927 32.20 -12.40 -14.32
N HIS A 928 31.37 -13.02 -15.17
CA HIS A 928 29.96 -13.25 -14.85
C HIS A 928 29.73 -14.23 -13.68
N ASN A 929 30.57 -15.26 -13.57
CA ASN A 929 30.53 -16.18 -12.42
C ASN A 929 30.99 -15.49 -11.11
N LEU A 930 31.82 -14.46 -11.20
CA LEU A 930 32.22 -13.66 -10.04
C LEU A 930 31.08 -12.80 -9.53
N VAL A 931 30.30 -12.20 -10.45
CA VAL A 931 29.10 -11.42 -10.13
C VAL A 931 28.04 -12.28 -9.46
N SER A 932 27.75 -13.49 -9.98
CA SER A 932 26.71 -14.36 -9.43
C SER A 932 27.00 -14.88 -8.03
N MET A 933 28.28 -15.01 -7.64
CA MET A 933 28.69 -15.49 -6.31
C MET A 933 29.12 -14.37 -5.34
N ASN A 934 28.90 -13.11 -5.74
CA ASN A 934 29.25 -11.91 -4.99
C ASN A 934 30.72 -11.95 -4.48
N ALA A 935 31.64 -12.29 -5.38
CA ALA A 935 33.07 -12.33 -5.08
C ALA A 935 33.70 -10.94 -5.33
N GLY A 936 34.65 -10.55 -4.45
CA GLY A 936 35.42 -9.34 -4.67
C GLY A 936 36.39 -9.52 -5.84
N TYR A 937 36.44 -8.55 -6.75
CA TYR A 937 37.36 -8.59 -7.88
C TYR A 937 38.13 -7.28 -7.99
N PHE A 938 39.43 -7.32 -7.75
CA PHE A 938 40.27 -6.14 -7.59
C PHE A 938 41.35 -6.12 -8.65
N THR A 939 41.50 -4.99 -9.33
CA THR A 939 42.65 -4.74 -10.19
C THR A 939 43.62 -3.83 -9.46
N VAL A 940 44.91 -4.16 -9.41
CA VAL A 940 45.96 -3.29 -8.85
C VAL A 940 46.95 -2.93 -9.97
N PRO A 941 46.86 -1.72 -10.55
CA PRO A 941 47.77 -1.27 -11.59
C PRO A 941 49.18 -1.07 -11.06
N TYR A 942 50.18 -1.24 -11.94
CA TYR A 942 51.58 -1.13 -11.59
C TYR A 942 52.02 0.34 -11.54
N LYS A 943 52.79 0.74 -10.51
CA LYS A 943 53.32 2.11 -10.32
C LYS A 943 52.27 3.22 -10.38
N THR A 944 51.17 3.09 -9.63
CA THR A 944 50.31 4.23 -9.29
C THR A 944 50.57 4.69 -7.85
N ASP A 945 50.47 5.99 -7.58
CA ASP A 945 50.70 6.51 -6.21
C ASP A 945 49.58 6.10 -5.23
N ALA A 946 48.38 5.83 -5.75
CA ALA A 946 47.19 5.46 -4.98
C ALA A 946 47.06 3.95 -4.74
N ASN A 947 47.13 3.10 -5.78
CA ASN A 947 46.86 1.66 -5.66
C ASN A 947 48.12 0.88 -5.25
N PHE A 948 48.02 0.00 -4.25
CA PHE A 948 49.18 -0.76 -3.77
C PHE A 948 48.83 -2.11 -3.14
N ILE A 949 49.84 -2.98 -3.09
CA ILE A 949 49.90 -4.18 -2.26
C ILE A 949 51.19 -4.13 -1.44
N ASP A 950 51.10 -4.31 -0.12
CA ASP A 950 52.27 -4.40 0.76
C ASP A 950 52.89 -5.82 0.69
N TRP A 951 53.63 -6.08 -0.38
CA TRP A 951 54.33 -7.34 -0.60
C TRP A 951 55.35 -7.66 0.49
N ASN A 952 55.94 -6.65 1.14
CA ASN A 952 56.92 -6.85 2.21
C ASN A 952 56.25 -7.43 3.45
N TRP A 953 55.12 -6.85 3.86
CA TRP A 953 54.32 -7.39 4.95
C TRP A 953 53.77 -8.77 4.61
N LEU A 954 53.26 -8.98 3.38
CA LEU A 954 52.72 -10.29 2.96
C LEU A 954 53.78 -11.40 3.05
N LYS A 955 55.02 -11.12 2.63
CA LYS A 955 56.16 -12.06 2.71
C LYS A 955 56.67 -12.29 4.14
N SER A 956 56.29 -11.44 5.10
CA SER A 956 56.68 -11.58 6.51
C SER A 956 55.76 -12.53 7.30
N LEU A 957 54.60 -12.90 6.75
CA LEU A 957 53.63 -13.76 7.41
C LEU A 957 54.09 -15.24 7.45
N PRO A 958 53.65 -16.01 8.46
CA PRO A 958 53.96 -17.43 8.54
C PRO A 958 53.31 -18.20 7.39
N ILE A 959 54.14 -18.96 6.67
CA ILE A 959 53.71 -19.78 5.53
C ILE A 959 53.02 -21.05 6.05
N HIS A 960 51.82 -21.35 5.55
CA HIS A 960 51.13 -22.61 5.82
C HIS A 960 51.58 -23.71 4.85
N HIS A 961 51.61 -23.37 3.56
CA HIS A 961 51.98 -24.28 2.48
C HIS A 961 52.59 -23.48 1.31
N THR A 962 53.46 -24.10 0.53
CA THR A 962 54.07 -23.48 -0.66
C THR A 962 54.25 -24.53 -1.74
N THR A 963 53.84 -24.19 -2.95
CA THR A 963 54.07 -25.00 -4.17
C THR A 963 55.21 -24.38 -4.98
N ASN A 964 55.41 -24.80 -6.24
CA ASN A 964 56.46 -24.19 -7.05
C ASN A 964 56.17 -22.71 -7.29
N TYR A 965 54.92 -22.35 -7.57
CA TYR A 965 54.52 -20.98 -7.92
C TYR A 965 53.72 -20.24 -6.83
N PHE A 966 52.89 -20.94 -6.04
CA PHE A 966 51.97 -20.33 -5.08
C PHE A 966 52.47 -20.42 -3.64
N VAL A 967 52.14 -19.40 -2.85
CA VAL A 967 52.33 -19.36 -1.40
C VAL A 967 50.96 -19.24 -0.74
N HIS A 968 50.67 -20.16 0.19
CA HIS A 968 49.47 -20.15 1.01
C HIS A 968 49.83 -19.72 2.43
N VAL A 969 49.23 -18.61 2.84
CA VAL A 969 49.34 -18.03 4.17
C VAL A 969 48.02 -18.26 4.91
N ARG A 970 48.13 -18.63 6.19
CA ARG A 970 46.98 -18.87 7.07
C ARG A 970 47.18 -18.12 8.38
N ARG A 971 46.19 -17.35 8.79
CA ARG A 971 46.21 -16.56 10.04
C ARG A 971 45.18 -17.06 11.04
N ASP A 972 45.46 -16.81 12.32
CA ASP A 972 44.48 -17.05 13.39
C ASP A 972 43.35 -16.01 13.36
N MET A 973 43.71 -14.75 13.11
CA MET A 973 42.78 -13.65 12.89
C MET A 973 42.43 -13.53 11.40
N PRO A 974 41.15 -13.30 11.05
CA PRO A 974 40.74 -13.17 9.66
C PRO A 974 41.25 -11.88 9.01
N PHE A 975 41.45 -11.91 7.71
CA PHE A 975 41.61 -10.71 6.89
C PHE A 975 40.27 -9.98 6.82
N ILE A 976 40.32 -8.66 7.00
CA ILE A 976 39.16 -7.79 6.81
C ILE A 976 39.26 -7.17 5.42
N VAL A 977 38.31 -7.50 4.56
CA VAL A 977 38.17 -6.92 3.22
C VAL A 977 36.96 -6.01 3.24
N LYS A 978 37.12 -4.76 2.78
CA LYS A 978 36.00 -3.83 2.61
C LYS A 978 35.94 -3.40 1.15
N MET A 979 34.75 -3.54 0.55
CA MET A 979 34.48 -3.19 -0.83
C MET A 979 33.40 -2.10 -0.85
N PHE A 980 33.79 -0.91 -1.25
CA PHE A 980 32.93 0.26 -1.37
C PHE A 980 32.48 0.38 -2.82
N GLY A 981 31.53 -0.49 -3.20
CA GLY A 981 31.10 -0.65 -4.59
C GLY A 981 30.61 0.67 -5.21
N ARG A 982 30.10 1.63 -4.42
CA ARG A 982 29.70 2.94 -4.96
C ARG A 982 30.84 3.86 -5.37
N LYS A 983 31.99 3.72 -4.71
CA LYS A 983 33.19 4.52 -4.98
C LYS A 983 34.19 3.80 -5.89
N GLY A 984 33.99 2.50 -6.14
CA GLY A 984 34.97 1.63 -6.81
C GLY A 984 36.19 1.32 -5.94
N ILE A 985 36.16 1.66 -4.65
CA ILE A 985 37.31 1.53 -3.74
C ILE A 985 37.22 0.20 -3.00
N SER A 986 38.30 -0.57 -2.99
CA SER A 986 38.43 -1.79 -2.20
C SER A 986 39.71 -1.83 -1.39
N VAL A 987 39.62 -2.32 -0.15
CA VAL A 987 40.75 -2.40 0.78
C VAL A 987 40.82 -3.76 1.47
N ILE A 988 42.04 -4.21 1.76
CA ILE A 988 42.30 -5.36 2.63
C ILE A 988 43.18 -4.89 3.79
N TYR A 989 42.76 -5.14 5.03
CA TYR A 989 43.50 -4.77 6.24
C TYR A 989 44.52 -5.83 6.66
N LYS A 990 45.59 -5.37 7.33
CA LYS A 990 46.62 -6.21 7.95
C LYS A 990 46.14 -6.92 9.20
#